data_AF-A0A9P3ICW3-F1
#
_entry.id   AF-A0A9P3ICW3-F1
#
_cell.length_a   1.000
_cell.length_b   1.000
_cell.length_c   1.000
_cell.angle_alpha   90.00
_cell.angle_beta   90.00
_cell.angle_gamma   90.00
#
_symmetry.space_group_name_H-M   'P 1'
#
loop_
_entity.id
_entity.type
_entity.pdbx_description
1 polymer ?
#
loop_
_entity_poly.entity_id
_entity_poly.type
_entity_poly.pdbx_seq_one_letter_code
_entity_poly.pdbx_strand_id
1 'polypeptide(L)'
;MNWTAGRCVPALRVAAVRLHQSMVPAKAIRLGCPVATASIAGCTRNQIDGSRRSLHGSGHRVLRRHLEHSSTVLAHVAPADRRPAFRGSNVRCLASSSVGDGGATAGAESAVADVAAAPSAEAVADVEQTSGQKDGSVASGIGNGGNAEAGRRRERRMVKEFKKRLRIADIKSGPDEGLGQVGRHVELRGWVRTVRSQKAFSFIELNDGSSLSGIQVVATPEIEGYQEVEGGGITTGAAVSVEGEVVESQGKGQKIEIKAQKLTLVGGSDGSTYPLQKKRHSLEYLRTIAHLRPRTNTIGAVSRVRSALAQASHRFFQSHGFVWVASPIVTASDCEGAGDQFRVTTLLPGSPDASTPVKAIPTTKDGSVDWSQDFFKRPAYLTVSGQLNAEIYACALHDVYTFGPTFRAENSNTSRHLAEFWMIEPELAFADLADDMACATAYLKYILREAMSECEEDFRFFDKFVEPGIIQRLTSVVESEFEHVPYTDAISILKKAKTKFDYPVEWGIDLQSEHERYLTEKAFKNRPIIVTDYPKDIKAFYMRLNDNGKTVAAMDVLVPRVGELIGGSQREERLEVLEGRMRDVGLDPQAYWWYLDLRRYGSVPHAGFGLGFERLVQFATGVENIRDAIPFPRVPGSADF
;
A
#
# COMPACT_ATOMS: atom_id res chain seq x y z
N MET A 1 -36.88 -61.28 -22.36
CA MET A 1 -36.22 -61.15 -21.03
C MET A 1 -35.18 -60.06 -21.19
N ASN A 2 -35.45 -58.77 -21.00
CA ASN A 2 -36.19 -58.01 -19.96
C ASN A 2 -35.40 -57.84 -18.66
N TRP A 3 -35.23 -56.64 -18.08
CA TRP A 3 -35.53 -55.25 -18.55
C TRP A 3 -34.69 -54.24 -17.70
N THR A 4 -34.47 -53.01 -18.20
CA THR A 4 -34.13 -51.72 -17.50
C THR A 4 -33.48 -51.69 -16.10
N ALA A 5 -32.38 -50.96 -15.82
CA ALA A 5 -32.08 -49.52 -15.97
C ALA A 5 -32.64 -48.58 -14.85
N GLY A 6 -31.80 -47.63 -14.38
CA GLY A 6 -32.20 -46.56 -13.44
C GLY A 6 -31.01 -45.71 -12.92
N ARG A 7 -31.06 -44.38 -13.10
CA ARG A 7 -30.17 -43.40 -12.45
C ARG A 7 -30.89 -42.75 -11.27
N CYS A 8 -30.18 -42.36 -10.21
CA CYS A 8 -30.56 -41.19 -9.41
C CYS A 8 -29.38 -40.63 -8.57
N VAL A 9 -29.46 -39.35 -8.20
CA VAL A 9 -28.42 -38.61 -7.46
C VAL A 9 -28.91 -38.32 -6.03
N PRO A 10 -28.08 -38.52 -4.98
CA PRO A 10 -28.40 -38.07 -3.62
C PRO A 10 -27.97 -36.62 -3.40
N ALA A 11 -28.90 -35.67 -3.46
CA ALA A 11 -28.66 -34.31 -3.01
C ALA A 11 -28.61 -34.25 -1.46
N LEU A 12 -27.49 -33.83 -0.88
CA LEU A 12 -27.40 -33.60 0.56
C LEU A 12 -28.23 -32.37 0.97
N ARG A 13 -29.03 -32.52 2.03
CA ARG A 13 -29.82 -31.44 2.61
C ARG A 13 -28.98 -30.61 3.58
N VAL A 14 -29.04 -29.29 3.45
CA VAL A 14 -28.53 -28.34 4.46
C VAL A 14 -29.33 -28.49 5.75
N ALA A 15 -28.63 -28.71 6.87
CA ALA A 15 -29.25 -28.81 8.20
C ALA A 15 -29.24 -27.45 8.92
N ALA A 16 -30.40 -26.80 8.99
CA ALA A 16 -30.55 -25.54 9.73
C ALA A 16 -30.63 -25.79 11.25
N VAL A 17 -29.62 -25.32 11.99
CA VAL A 17 -29.59 -25.42 13.47
C VAL A 17 -30.58 -24.42 14.08
N ARG A 18 -31.59 -24.92 14.79
CA ARG A 18 -32.49 -24.09 15.60
C ARG A 18 -31.92 -23.88 17.01
N LEU A 19 -31.58 -22.65 17.35
CA LEU A 19 -31.41 -22.24 18.74
C LEU A 19 -32.76 -22.19 19.48
N HIS A 20 -32.75 -22.48 20.78
CA HIS A 20 -33.96 -22.55 21.60
C HIS A 20 -34.60 -21.18 21.83
N GLN A 21 -35.93 -21.14 21.84
CA GLN A 21 -36.71 -20.08 22.49
C GLN A 21 -37.36 -20.65 23.76
N SER A 22 -37.20 -19.93 24.87
CA SER A 22 -37.86 -20.24 26.15
C SER A 22 -39.30 -19.74 26.17
N MET A 23 -40.20 -20.54 26.75
CA MET A 23 -41.64 -20.27 26.81
C MET A 23 -42.02 -19.38 28.01
N VAL A 24 -43.02 -18.50 27.85
CA VAL A 24 -43.96 -18.02 28.88
C VAL A 24 -45.23 -17.50 28.16
N PRO A 25 -46.45 -17.65 28.72
CA PRO A 25 -47.63 -17.89 27.88
C PRO A 25 -48.49 -16.68 27.49
N ALA A 26 -49.36 -16.90 26.50
CA ALA A 26 -50.25 -15.90 25.90
C ALA A 26 -51.51 -15.57 26.72
N LYS A 27 -52.09 -14.40 26.46
CA LYS A 27 -53.52 -14.11 26.63
C LYS A 27 -54.16 -13.90 25.26
N ALA A 28 -55.36 -14.46 25.06
CA ALA A 28 -56.05 -14.43 23.78
C ALA A 28 -57.11 -13.32 23.70
N ILE A 29 -57.20 -12.67 22.55
CA ILE A 29 -58.41 -11.99 22.04
C ILE A 29 -58.64 -12.50 20.59
N ARG A 30 -59.88 -12.44 20.12
CA ARG A 30 -60.43 -13.29 19.04
C ARG A 30 -61.16 -12.45 17.98
N LEU A 31 -61.44 -13.06 16.82
CA LEU A 31 -62.32 -12.61 15.71
C LEU A 31 -61.71 -11.58 14.73
N GLY A 32 -62.13 -11.61 13.45
CA GLY A 32 -61.82 -10.52 12.49
C GLY A 32 -61.48 -10.87 11.03
N CYS A 33 -62.07 -11.89 10.40
CA CYS A 33 -62.07 -12.02 8.92
C CYS A 33 -63.53 -11.84 8.42
N PRO A 34 -63.80 -11.32 7.20
CA PRO A 34 -63.35 -11.99 5.97
C PRO A 34 -62.87 -11.10 4.79
N VAL A 35 -61.99 -11.70 4.00
CA VAL A 35 -61.92 -11.75 2.52
C VAL A 35 -62.86 -10.86 1.68
N ALA A 36 -62.28 -10.15 0.71
CA ALA A 36 -62.92 -9.83 -0.58
C ALA A 36 -61.87 -9.75 -1.73
N THR A 37 -62.21 -10.25 -2.91
CA THR A 37 -61.48 -10.11 -4.19
C THR A 37 -62.15 -8.99 -5.03
N ALA A 38 -61.75 -8.54 -6.24
CA ALA A 38 -60.83 -9.05 -7.27
C ALA A 38 -60.40 -7.93 -8.27
N SER A 39 -59.61 -8.32 -9.29
CA SER A 39 -59.55 -7.76 -10.66
C SER A 39 -58.92 -6.38 -10.95
N ILE A 40 -57.67 -6.43 -11.43
CA ILE A 40 -57.21 -5.98 -12.77
C ILE A 40 -58.24 -5.25 -13.65
N ALA A 41 -57.90 -4.04 -14.15
CA ALA A 41 -57.88 -3.63 -15.58
C ALA A 41 -57.70 -2.10 -15.76
N GLY A 42 -57.18 -1.66 -16.92
CA GLY A 42 -57.31 -0.26 -17.39
C GLY A 42 -55.99 0.48 -17.70
N CYS A 43 -55.70 0.69 -18.98
CA CYS A 43 -54.60 1.54 -19.45
C CYS A 43 -55.15 2.67 -20.34
N THR A 44 -54.67 3.91 -20.18
CA THR A 44 -54.58 4.92 -21.26
C THR A 44 -53.79 6.17 -20.84
N ARG A 45 -53.41 7.00 -21.82
CA ARG A 45 -52.74 8.31 -21.67
C ARG A 45 -53.75 9.46 -21.80
N ASN A 46 -53.55 10.60 -21.12
CA ASN A 46 -53.09 11.83 -21.79
C ASN A 46 -52.95 13.10 -20.89
N GLN A 47 -51.94 13.89 -21.25
CA GLN A 47 -51.83 15.37 -21.34
C GLN A 47 -52.47 16.36 -20.33
N ILE A 48 -51.57 17.19 -19.79
CA ILE A 48 -51.52 18.68 -19.83
C ILE A 48 -52.49 19.52 -18.96
N ASP A 49 -51.88 20.54 -18.33
CA ASP A 49 -52.43 21.68 -17.59
C ASP A 49 -53.33 21.40 -16.36
N GLY A 50 -53.37 22.27 -15.34
CA GLY A 50 -52.54 23.46 -15.14
C GLY A 50 -53.29 24.58 -14.42
N SER A 51 -52.91 24.89 -13.18
CA SER A 51 -53.39 26.11 -12.51
C SER A 51 -52.41 26.63 -11.47
N ARG A 52 -52.31 27.97 -11.38
CA ARG A 52 -51.54 28.71 -10.37
C ARG A 52 -52.49 29.36 -9.37
N ARG A 53 -52.08 29.40 -8.10
CA ARG A 53 -52.30 30.50 -7.13
C ARG A 53 -51.32 30.24 -5.96
N SER A 54 -50.20 30.95 -5.76
CA SER A 54 -49.93 32.41 -5.66
C SER A 54 -50.36 33.03 -4.34
N LEU A 55 -49.40 33.50 -3.54
CA LEU A 55 -49.44 34.77 -2.80
C LEU A 55 -48.02 35.13 -2.29
N HIS A 56 -47.79 36.44 -2.27
CA HIS A 56 -46.68 37.32 -1.84
C HIS A 56 -45.61 36.78 -0.86
N GLY A 57 -44.36 37.27 -0.85
CA GLY A 57 -43.70 38.39 -1.55
C GLY A 57 -42.22 38.52 -1.07
N SER A 58 -41.44 39.60 -1.26
CA SER A 58 -41.50 40.76 -2.18
C SER A 58 -40.24 41.64 -1.95
N GLY A 59 -39.40 41.92 -2.97
CA GLY A 59 -38.18 42.75 -2.84
C GLY A 59 -37.35 42.87 -4.13
N HIS A 60 -36.78 44.06 -4.38
CA HIS A 60 -36.03 44.42 -5.61
C HIS A 60 -34.57 43.93 -5.58
N ARG A 61 -33.93 43.46 -6.68
CA ARG A 61 -33.45 44.16 -7.91
C ARG A 61 -32.41 45.29 -7.60
N VAL A 62 -31.32 45.49 -8.37
CA VAL A 62 -30.74 44.81 -9.54
C VAL A 62 -29.28 45.27 -9.76
N LEU A 63 -28.40 44.43 -10.33
CA LEU A 63 -27.42 44.82 -11.37
C LEU A 63 -26.82 43.59 -12.07
N ARG A 64 -26.54 43.69 -13.37
CA ARG A 64 -26.08 42.61 -14.27
C ARG A 64 -25.47 43.24 -15.54
N ARG A 65 -24.78 42.41 -16.36
CA ARG A 65 -24.03 42.73 -17.61
C ARG A 65 -22.54 43.06 -17.36
N HIS A 66 -21.61 42.80 -18.29
CA HIS A 66 -21.74 42.38 -19.69
C HIS A 66 -21.02 41.05 -20.03
N LEU A 67 -21.37 40.48 -21.18
CA LEU A 67 -20.62 39.45 -21.92
C LEU A 67 -20.73 39.77 -23.43
N GLU A 68 -19.80 39.24 -24.22
CA GLU A 68 -19.78 39.15 -25.69
C GLU A 68 -19.86 40.45 -26.53
N HIS A 69 -18.74 40.79 -27.20
CA HIS A 69 -18.66 40.82 -28.68
C HIS A 69 -17.24 41.14 -29.18
N SER A 70 -16.70 40.31 -30.09
CA SER A 70 -15.90 40.67 -31.29
C SER A 70 -15.00 39.50 -31.74
N SER A 71 -14.67 39.46 -33.02
CA SER A 71 -14.01 38.32 -33.69
C SER A 71 -12.74 38.75 -34.44
N THR A 72 -12.00 37.74 -34.93
CA THR A 72 -11.05 37.84 -36.06
C THR A 72 -9.67 38.45 -35.78
N VAL A 73 -8.65 37.59 -35.74
CA VAL A 73 -7.36 37.82 -36.42
C VAL A 73 -7.02 36.55 -37.19
N LEU A 74 -6.57 36.70 -38.43
CA LEU A 74 -6.19 35.60 -39.32
C LEU A 74 -4.67 35.57 -39.51
N ALA A 75 -4.12 34.36 -39.60
CA ALA A 75 -2.81 33.96 -40.15
C ALA A 75 -1.67 35.00 -40.27
N HIS A 76 -0.49 34.64 -39.74
CA HIS A 76 0.77 34.64 -40.51
C HIS A 76 1.78 33.69 -39.86
N VAL A 77 2.20 32.65 -40.58
CA VAL A 77 3.36 31.81 -40.22
C VAL A 77 4.26 31.76 -41.46
N ALA A 78 5.50 32.21 -41.31
CA ALA A 78 6.55 32.11 -42.30
C ALA A 78 7.78 31.43 -41.66
N PRO A 79 8.51 30.57 -42.38
CA PRO A 79 9.55 29.73 -41.79
C PRO A 79 10.90 30.47 -41.64
N ALA A 80 11.75 29.95 -40.75
CA ALA A 80 13.15 30.33 -40.66
C ALA A 80 14.04 29.09 -40.44
N ASP A 81 14.88 28.79 -41.42
CA ASP A 81 15.98 27.84 -41.28
C ASP A 81 17.00 28.31 -40.23
N ARG A 82 17.60 27.34 -39.51
CA ARG A 82 19.05 27.11 -39.54
C ARG A 82 19.46 25.86 -38.76
N ARG A 83 20.19 24.97 -39.44
CA ARG A 83 21.09 23.99 -38.79
C ARG A 83 22.40 24.69 -38.39
N PRO A 84 23.17 24.10 -37.48
CA PRO A 84 24.59 23.88 -37.69
C PRO A 84 24.85 22.40 -38.01
N ALA A 85 25.93 22.11 -38.74
CA ALA A 85 26.31 20.74 -39.09
C ALA A 85 27.43 20.22 -38.19
N PHE A 86 27.48 18.90 -37.98
CA PHE A 86 28.69 18.20 -37.56
C PHE A 86 29.13 17.21 -38.65
N ARG A 87 30.45 17.05 -38.79
CA ARG A 87 31.06 16.16 -39.79
C ARG A 87 31.01 14.72 -39.31
N GLY A 88 30.67 13.79 -40.20
CA GLY A 88 30.79 12.34 -39.94
C GLY A 88 32.12 11.77 -40.45
N SER A 89 32.47 10.57 -39.99
CA SER A 89 33.54 9.76 -40.56
C SER A 89 33.32 8.26 -40.35
N ASN A 90 33.10 7.56 -41.47
CA ASN A 90 33.41 6.14 -41.73
C ASN A 90 32.83 5.06 -40.80
N VAL A 91 31.74 4.43 -41.28
CA VAL A 91 31.51 3.00 -41.06
C VAL A 91 32.52 2.19 -41.89
N ARG A 92 33.08 1.12 -41.33
CA ARG A 92 33.62 -0.01 -42.11
C ARG A 92 33.16 -1.31 -41.48
N CYS A 93 32.36 -2.08 -42.22
CA CYS A 93 32.16 -3.49 -41.96
C CYS A 93 33.39 -4.27 -42.45
N LEU A 94 33.76 -5.33 -41.73
CA LEU A 94 34.31 -6.55 -42.31
C LEU A 94 34.05 -7.69 -41.31
N ALA A 95 33.77 -8.88 -41.83
CA ALA A 95 33.49 -10.07 -41.03
C ALA A 95 34.38 -11.22 -41.52
N SER A 96 34.90 -12.03 -40.59
CA SER A 96 35.28 -13.43 -40.81
C SER A 96 35.92 -14.03 -39.55
N SER A 97 35.52 -15.26 -39.18
CA SER A 97 36.34 -16.41 -38.73
C SER A 97 37.55 -16.25 -37.77
N SER A 98 37.94 -17.24 -36.94
CA SER A 98 37.30 -18.45 -36.38
C SER A 98 38.37 -19.22 -35.59
N VAL A 99 38.01 -19.87 -34.48
CA VAL A 99 38.82 -20.90 -33.76
C VAL A 99 40.14 -20.40 -33.15
N GLY A 100 40.36 -20.76 -31.88
CA GLY A 100 41.62 -20.53 -31.15
C GLY A 100 41.52 -21.11 -29.74
N ASP A 101 42.16 -22.25 -29.51
CA ASP A 101 42.03 -23.03 -28.28
C ASP A 101 42.87 -22.49 -27.11
N GLY A 102 42.33 -22.69 -25.89
CA GLY A 102 43.09 -23.33 -24.81
C GLY A 102 43.81 -22.45 -23.76
N GLY A 103 44.02 -23.07 -22.61
CA GLY A 103 45.11 -22.73 -21.68
C GLY A 103 44.74 -21.89 -20.46
N ALA A 104 44.44 -22.55 -19.34
CA ALA A 104 44.45 -21.89 -18.03
C ALA A 104 45.87 -21.83 -17.45
N THR A 105 46.18 -20.81 -16.63
CA THR A 105 46.86 -20.95 -15.32
C THR A 105 46.87 -19.61 -14.57
N ALA A 106 47.14 -19.65 -13.26
CA ALA A 106 47.14 -18.49 -12.37
C ALA A 106 48.57 -17.96 -12.10
N GLY A 107 48.70 -16.66 -11.79
CA GLY A 107 49.99 -16.03 -11.43
C GLY A 107 49.80 -14.65 -10.80
N ALA A 108 50.35 -14.49 -9.59
CA ALA A 108 50.10 -13.41 -8.65
C ALA A 108 50.68 -12.01 -8.98
N GLU A 109 50.27 -11.02 -8.17
CA GLU A 109 51.02 -9.83 -7.74
C GLU A 109 51.57 -8.82 -8.78
N SER A 110 51.01 -7.61 -8.78
CA SER A 110 51.54 -6.47 -7.99
C SER A 110 50.75 -5.18 -8.26
N ALA A 111 50.95 -4.13 -7.44
CA ALA A 111 50.12 -2.93 -7.44
C ALA A 111 50.78 -1.72 -8.12
N VAL A 112 49.97 -0.97 -8.88
CA VAL A 112 50.14 0.47 -9.11
C VAL A 112 48.77 1.12 -8.87
N ALA A 113 48.75 2.26 -8.18
CA ALA A 113 47.53 3.01 -7.93
C ALA A 113 47.25 3.98 -9.08
N ASP A 114 45.97 4.33 -9.29
CA ASP A 114 45.63 5.55 -10.01
C ASP A 114 44.37 6.21 -9.44
N VAL A 115 44.28 7.53 -9.53
CA VAL A 115 43.30 8.35 -8.80
C VAL A 115 42.58 9.30 -9.77
N ALA A 116 41.28 9.09 -9.96
CA ALA A 116 40.37 10.05 -10.59
C ALA A 116 39.57 10.78 -9.49
N ALA A 117 39.97 11.95 -9.01
CA ALA A 117 40.05 13.25 -9.69
C ALA A 117 38.66 13.80 -10.05
N ALA A 118 38.13 14.66 -9.16
CA ALA A 118 36.92 15.44 -9.39
C ALA A 118 37.25 16.80 -10.02
N PRO A 119 36.38 17.38 -10.86
CA PRO A 119 36.61 18.68 -11.47
C PRO A 119 36.30 19.83 -10.50
N SER A 120 37.30 20.70 -10.30
CA SER A 120 37.14 22.11 -9.97
C SER A 120 37.56 22.94 -11.20
N ALA A 121 37.32 24.24 -11.33
CA ALA A 121 36.61 25.21 -10.50
C ALA A 121 35.91 26.23 -11.43
N GLU A 122 35.25 27.26 -10.89
CA GLU A 122 35.69 28.66 -11.07
C GLU A 122 34.75 29.64 -10.35
N ALA A 123 35.34 30.72 -9.83
CA ALA A 123 34.63 31.87 -9.27
C ALA A 123 35.42 33.13 -9.64
N VAL A 124 34.71 34.20 -10.02
CA VAL A 124 35.29 35.47 -10.47
C VAL A 124 34.80 36.59 -9.55
N ALA A 125 35.67 37.57 -9.27
CA ALA A 125 35.46 38.65 -8.30
C ALA A 125 35.71 40.04 -8.93
N ASP A 126 35.64 41.08 -8.09
CA ASP A 126 35.83 42.52 -8.40
C ASP A 126 34.72 43.11 -9.32
N VAL A 127 34.33 44.40 -9.36
CA VAL A 127 34.84 45.75 -9.02
C VAL A 127 33.59 46.60 -8.66
N GLU A 128 33.48 47.60 -7.77
CA GLU A 128 34.24 48.24 -6.65
C GLU A 128 33.18 49.06 -5.82
N GLN A 129 33.31 50.21 -5.12
CA GLN A 129 34.35 51.23 -4.83
C GLN A 129 34.05 52.03 -3.51
N THR A 130 34.64 53.20 -3.34
CA THR A 130 34.53 54.19 -2.22
C THR A 130 33.30 55.11 -2.34
N SER A 131 32.99 56.12 -1.50
CA SER A 131 33.70 56.87 -0.44
C SER A 131 32.71 57.52 0.54
N GLY A 132 33.13 57.90 1.75
CA GLY A 132 32.30 58.67 2.70
C GLY A 132 32.86 60.06 3.02
N GLN A 133 31.99 60.99 3.44
CA GLN A 133 32.39 62.26 4.07
C GLN A 133 31.35 62.72 5.11
N LYS A 134 31.77 63.60 6.02
CA LYS A 134 30.97 64.12 7.14
C LYS A 134 30.17 65.35 6.71
N ASP A 135 29.09 65.63 7.43
CA ASP A 135 28.91 66.97 8.03
C ASP A 135 27.96 66.92 9.23
N GLY A 136 27.93 67.98 10.03
CA GLY A 136 27.05 68.08 11.19
C GLY A 136 26.68 69.53 11.54
N SER A 137 25.45 69.75 11.95
CA SER A 137 24.93 71.08 12.33
C SER A 137 23.95 70.99 13.49
N VAL A 138 24.10 71.87 14.49
CA VAL A 138 23.21 71.98 15.65
C VAL A 138 22.25 73.16 15.45
N ALA A 139 20.93 72.93 15.57
CA ALA A 139 19.95 74.00 15.81
C ALA A 139 18.65 73.47 16.43
N SER A 140 18.09 74.25 17.35
CA SER A 140 16.79 74.04 18.02
C SER A 140 15.59 74.53 17.19
N GLY A 141 14.41 73.93 17.32
CA GLY A 141 13.20 74.46 16.67
C GLY A 141 11.87 73.79 17.10
N ILE A 142 11.14 74.48 17.97
CA ILE A 142 9.80 74.19 18.52
C ILE A 142 8.83 73.51 17.53
N GLY A 143 8.20 72.42 17.97
CA GLY A 143 7.37 71.56 17.13
C GLY A 143 5.94 72.04 16.82
N ASN A 144 5.20 71.14 16.15
CA ASN A 144 3.74 71.18 16.09
C ASN A 144 3.18 69.76 15.95
N GLY A 145 1.92 69.53 16.33
CA GLY A 145 1.29 68.21 16.32
C GLY A 145 0.63 67.85 14.99
N GLY A 146 0.74 66.59 14.56
CA GLY A 146 0.04 66.07 13.38
C GLY A 146 0.20 64.56 13.20
N ASN A 147 -0.92 63.86 13.06
CA ASN A 147 -1.08 62.42 12.75
C ASN A 147 0.15 61.52 12.86
N ALA A 148 0.29 60.87 14.03
CA ALA A 148 0.96 59.57 14.11
C ALA A 148 0.06 58.50 13.47
N GLU A 149 -0.01 58.46 12.13
CA GLU A 149 -0.46 57.26 11.43
C GLU A 149 0.52 56.13 11.76
N ALA A 150 0.13 55.29 12.72
CA ALA A 150 0.90 54.13 13.16
C ALA A 150 0.91 53.07 12.05
N GLY A 151 1.73 53.30 11.03
CA GLY A 151 1.96 52.44 9.89
C GLY A 151 2.46 51.08 10.36
N ARG A 152 1.52 50.17 10.67
CA ARG A 152 1.76 48.77 10.98
C ARG A 152 2.29 48.07 9.74
N ARG A 153 3.56 48.31 9.44
CA ARG A 153 4.38 47.60 8.46
C ARG A 153 4.41 46.14 8.91
N ARG A 154 3.41 45.35 8.48
CA ARG A 154 3.28 43.92 8.80
C ARG A 154 4.60 43.26 8.43
N GLU A 155 5.38 42.95 9.45
CA GLU A 155 6.64 42.25 9.32
C GLU A 155 6.36 40.94 8.60
N ARG A 156 6.87 40.80 7.37
CA ARG A 156 6.61 39.63 6.53
C ARG A 156 7.36 38.46 7.14
N ARG A 157 6.69 37.74 8.04
CA ARG A 157 7.14 36.45 8.59
C ARG A 157 7.29 35.46 7.44
N MET A 158 8.50 35.40 6.89
CA MET A 158 8.87 34.43 5.86
C MET A 158 8.72 33.02 6.42
N VAL A 159 8.25 32.09 5.58
CA VAL A 159 8.25 30.66 5.92
C VAL A 159 9.71 30.23 6.09
N LYS A 160 10.01 29.50 7.17
CA LYS A 160 11.36 28.94 7.38
C LYS A 160 11.65 27.89 6.31
N GLU A 161 12.88 27.89 5.80
CA GLU A 161 13.41 26.85 4.92
C GLU A 161 13.16 25.45 5.51
N PHE A 162 12.75 24.50 4.66
CA PHE A 162 12.61 23.11 5.07
C PHE A 162 14.00 22.49 5.29
N LYS A 163 14.28 22.07 6.52
CA LYS A 163 15.51 21.35 6.88
C LYS A 163 15.14 19.98 7.44
N LYS A 164 15.82 18.92 6.94
CA LYS A 164 15.76 17.58 7.53
C LYS A 164 16.18 17.69 9.00
N ARG A 165 15.32 17.24 9.92
CA ARG A 165 15.68 17.11 11.34
C ARG A 165 16.63 15.92 11.49
N LEU A 166 17.64 16.06 12.34
CA LEU A 166 18.56 14.98 12.64
C LEU A 166 17.80 13.85 13.36
N ARG A 167 17.93 12.63 12.87
CA ARG A 167 17.34 11.42 13.47
C ARG A 167 18.41 10.66 14.25
N ILE A 168 17.99 9.82 15.20
CA ILE A 168 18.90 8.90 15.90
C ILE A 168 19.60 7.95 14.90
N ALA A 169 18.86 7.45 13.91
CA ALA A 169 19.43 6.66 12.81
C ALA A 169 20.48 7.44 11.99
N ASP A 170 20.37 8.78 11.86
CA ASP A 170 21.36 9.58 11.12
C ASP A 170 22.67 9.82 11.91
N ILE A 171 22.73 9.43 13.18
CA ILE A 171 23.95 9.44 14.01
C ILE A 171 24.51 8.01 14.14
N LYS A 172 23.64 7.02 14.35
CA LYS A 172 24.02 5.63 14.65
C LYS A 172 24.25 4.73 13.43
N SER A 173 23.83 5.14 12.23
CA SER A 173 24.01 4.31 11.02
C SER A 173 25.44 4.33 10.52
N GLY A 174 25.92 3.17 10.04
CA GLY A 174 27.28 2.97 9.55
C GLY A 174 27.96 1.76 10.20
N PRO A 175 29.05 1.23 9.60
CA PRO A 175 29.78 0.09 10.13
C PRO A 175 30.50 0.38 11.46
N ASP A 176 30.74 1.66 11.76
CA ASP A 176 31.31 2.15 13.00
C ASP A 176 30.26 2.32 14.11
N GLU A 177 28.97 2.22 13.81
CA GLU A 177 27.82 2.56 14.70
C GLU A 177 27.86 4.00 15.25
N GLY A 178 28.43 4.94 14.48
CA GLY A 178 28.44 6.37 14.81
C GLY A 178 29.65 6.89 15.60
N LEU A 179 30.71 6.09 15.78
CA LEU A 179 31.95 6.56 16.42
C LEU A 179 32.57 7.77 15.70
N GLY A 180 32.47 7.84 14.37
CA GLY A 180 32.88 8.99 13.56
C GLY A 180 32.02 10.26 13.76
N GLN A 181 31.02 10.23 14.65
CA GLN A 181 30.25 11.40 15.08
C GLN A 181 30.70 11.95 16.45
N VAL A 182 31.67 11.33 17.13
CA VAL A 182 32.14 11.78 18.46
C VAL A 182 32.69 13.22 18.42
N GLY A 183 32.37 14.00 19.45
CA GLY A 183 32.66 15.44 19.54
C GLY A 183 31.66 16.34 18.79
N ARG A 184 30.71 15.76 18.04
CA ARG A 184 29.67 16.53 17.34
C ARG A 184 28.57 16.96 18.31
N HIS A 185 28.25 18.25 18.33
CA HIS A 185 27.05 18.78 18.98
C HIS A 185 25.81 18.54 18.12
N VAL A 186 24.73 18.07 18.75
CA VAL A 186 23.51 17.61 18.11
C VAL A 186 22.27 18.04 18.89
N GLU A 187 21.17 18.31 18.18
CA GLU A 187 19.82 18.35 18.75
C GLU A 187 19.07 17.08 18.32
N LEU A 188 18.54 16.34 19.29
CA LEU A 188 17.70 15.17 19.09
C LEU A 188 16.33 15.34 19.75
N ARG A 189 15.29 14.85 19.09
CA ARG A 189 13.90 14.96 19.55
C ARG A 189 13.20 13.62 19.43
N GLY A 190 12.53 13.19 20.50
CA GLY A 190 11.87 11.88 20.52
C GLY A 190 11.14 11.61 21.83
N TRP A 191 10.84 10.33 22.07
CA TRP A 191 10.12 9.87 23.26
C TRP A 191 11.03 9.04 24.17
N VAL A 192 10.86 9.24 25.47
CA VAL A 192 11.57 8.50 26.51
C VAL A 192 11.05 7.06 26.56
N ARG A 193 11.93 6.10 26.26
CA ARG A 193 11.67 4.67 26.42
C ARG A 193 11.82 4.24 27.87
N THR A 194 12.91 4.67 28.51
CA THR A 194 13.18 4.44 29.94
C THR A 194 13.97 5.60 30.53
N VAL A 195 13.82 5.83 31.83
CA VAL A 195 14.65 6.75 32.63
C VAL A 195 15.22 5.99 33.82
N ARG A 196 16.47 6.27 34.18
CA ARG A 196 17.18 5.67 35.33
C ARG A 196 18.04 6.73 36.02
N SER A 197 17.47 7.38 37.02
CA SER A 197 18.17 8.37 37.84
C SER A 197 19.06 7.74 38.90
N GLN A 198 20.24 8.32 39.10
CA GLN A 198 21.19 8.04 40.16
C GLN A 198 21.58 9.35 40.86
N LYS A 199 22.36 9.28 41.96
CA LYS A 199 22.70 10.45 42.77
C LYS A 199 23.50 11.56 42.06
N ALA A 200 24.18 11.24 40.95
CA ALA A 200 25.08 12.16 40.25
C ALA A 200 24.72 12.37 38.77
N PHE A 201 23.82 11.56 38.22
CA PHE A 201 23.41 11.60 36.81
C PHE A 201 22.15 10.77 36.59
N SER A 202 21.43 11.04 35.50
CA SER A 202 20.29 10.26 35.02
C SER A 202 20.53 9.76 33.61
N PHE A 203 20.34 8.46 33.39
CA PHE A 203 20.32 7.87 32.05
C PHE A 203 18.89 7.93 31.48
N ILE A 204 18.73 8.58 30.33
CA ILE A 204 17.48 8.64 29.58
C ILE A 204 17.67 7.87 28.27
N GLU A 205 16.83 6.87 28.00
CA GLU A 205 16.82 6.14 26.74
C GLU A 205 15.85 6.84 25.78
N LEU A 206 16.38 7.57 24.80
CA LEU A 206 15.60 8.35 23.84
C LEU A 206 15.40 7.56 22.54
N ASN A 207 14.18 7.52 22.00
CA ASN A 207 13.89 6.94 20.68
C ASN A 207 12.89 7.81 19.90
N ASP A 208 13.21 8.08 18.64
CA ASP A 208 12.43 8.92 17.71
C ASP A 208 11.64 8.11 16.67
N GLY A 209 11.75 6.78 16.72
CA GLY A 209 11.15 5.85 15.77
C GLY A 209 11.98 5.60 14.49
N SER A 210 13.10 6.30 14.28
CA SER A 210 13.94 6.15 13.09
C SER A 210 14.73 4.83 13.04
N SER A 211 15.04 4.28 14.21
CA SER A 211 15.73 2.99 14.43
C SER A 211 14.97 2.15 15.47
N LEU A 212 15.33 0.87 15.60
CA LEU A 212 14.78 -0.01 16.64
C LEU A 212 15.34 0.39 18.01
N SER A 213 16.68 0.47 18.13
CA SER A 213 17.32 0.96 19.33
C SER A 213 17.16 2.47 19.47
N GLY A 214 17.09 2.94 20.71
CA GLY A 214 17.27 4.34 21.03
C GLY A 214 18.75 4.76 21.05
N ILE A 215 18.98 5.97 21.55
CA ILE A 215 20.29 6.42 22.01
C ILE A 215 20.24 6.66 23.52
N GLN A 216 21.31 6.34 24.23
CA GLN A 216 21.43 6.72 25.65
C GLN A 216 21.80 8.21 25.72
N VAL A 217 21.11 8.94 26.59
CA VAL A 217 21.40 10.32 26.95
C VAL A 217 21.82 10.32 28.42
N VAL A 218 22.97 10.93 28.71
CA VAL A 218 23.51 11.12 30.05
C VAL A 218 23.24 12.57 30.46
N ALA A 219 22.35 12.76 31.44
CA ALA A 219 22.01 14.06 32.00
C ALA A 219 22.61 14.19 33.41
N THR A 220 23.20 15.34 33.74
CA THR A 220 23.78 15.63 35.06
C THR A 220 23.14 16.90 35.66
N PRO A 221 23.22 17.15 36.98
CA PRO A 221 22.55 18.28 37.63
C PRO A 221 22.91 19.67 37.09
N GLU A 222 24.01 19.80 36.36
CA GLU A 222 24.52 21.06 35.80
C GLU A 222 23.90 21.44 34.44
N ILE A 223 23.09 20.57 33.82
CA ILE A 223 22.49 20.86 32.51
C ILE A 223 21.27 21.77 32.62
N GLU A 224 21.01 22.60 31.60
CA GLU A 224 19.75 23.34 31.52
C GLU A 224 18.58 22.34 31.40
N GLY A 225 17.59 22.43 32.30
CA GLY A 225 16.41 21.55 32.28
C GLY A 225 16.49 20.30 33.15
N TYR A 226 17.54 20.08 33.94
CA TYR A 226 17.62 18.90 34.82
C TYR A 226 16.48 18.83 35.85
N GLN A 227 15.90 19.97 36.24
CA GLN A 227 14.77 20.02 37.18
C GLN A 227 13.52 19.27 36.69
N GLU A 228 13.36 19.08 35.37
CA GLU A 228 12.27 18.25 34.82
C GLU A 228 12.46 16.76 35.17
N VAL A 229 13.70 16.31 35.35
CA VAL A 229 14.04 14.94 35.77
C VAL A 229 13.81 14.78 37.27
N GLU A 230 14.28 15.72 38.07
CA GLU A 230 14.14 15.69 39.53
C GLU A 230 12.68 15.85 39.98
N GLY A 231 11.91 16.71 39.31
CA GLY A 231 10.47 16.87 39.51
C GLY A 231 9.62 15.73 38.95
N GLY A 232 10.22 14.72 38.31
CA GLY A 232 9.52 13.54 37.77
C GLY A 232 8.69 13.80 36.51
N GLY A 233 8.90 14.91 35.80
CA GLY A 233 8.25 15.21 34.52
C GLY A 233 8.78 14.37 33.35
N ILE A 234 10.05 13.93 33.41
CA ILE A 234 10.66 13.04 32.41
C ILE A 234 10.30 11.58 32.70
N THR A 235 9.14 11.13 32.20
CA THR A 235 8.60 9.78 32.39
C THR A 235 8.63 8.94 31.12
N THR A 236 8.35 7.63 31.23
CA THR A 236 8.12 6.74 30.08
C THR A 236 7.00 7.30 29.19
N GLY A 237 7.30 7.48 27.89
CA GLY A 237 6.38 8.03 26.91
C GLY A 237 6.37 9.56 26.81
N ALA A 238 7.07 10.29 27.68
CA ALA A 238 7.23 11.74 27.58
C ALA A 238 8.03 12.13 26.33
N ALA A 239 7.70 13.27 25.72
CA ALA A 239 8.38 13.82 24.56
C ALA A 239 9.41 14.87 24.99
N VAL A 240 10.65 14.77 24.51
CA VAL A 240 11.75 15.67 24.89
C VAL A 240 12.56 16.16 23.69
N SER A 241 13.17 17.33 23.84
CA SER A 241 14.33 17.77 23.06
C SER A 241 15.59 17.65 23.92
N VAL A 242 16.69 17.21 23.31
CA VAL A 242 18.01 17.07 23.94
C VAL A 242 19.02 17.75 23.03
N GLU A 243 19.69 18.77 23.55
CA GLU A 243 20.89 19.36 22.94
C GLU A 243 22.11 18.88 23.73
N GLY A 244 23.13 18.39 23.04
CA GLY A 244 24.31 17.81 23.68
C GLY A 244 25.37 17.33 22.70
N GLU A 245 26.40 16.68 23.25
CA GLU A 245 27.58 16.22 22.52
C GLU A 245 27.57 14.70 22.37
N VAL A 246 27.86 14.19 21.18
CA VAL A 246 28.06 12.75 20.96
C VAL A 246 29.40 12.34 21.56
N VAL A 247 29.41 11.34 22.44
CA VAL A 247 30.62 10.82 23.11
C VAL A 247 30.69 9.29 23.04
N GLU A 248 31.89 8.74 23.18
CA GLU A 248 32.08 7.29 23.32
C GLU A 248 31.42 6.77 24.60
N SER A 249 30.53 5.78 24.46
CA SER A 249 29.75 5.24 25.57
C SER A 249 30.61 4.32 26.44
N GLN A 250 30.58 4.58 27.75
CA GLN A 250 31.19 3.71 28.75
C GLN A 250 30.31 2.48 29.08
N GLY A 251 29.10 2.41 28.52
CA GLY A 251 28.13 1.34 28.74
C GLY A 251 28.20 0.20 27.72
N LYS A 252 28.02 -1.04 28.20
CA LYS A 252 27.89 -2.23 27.32
C LYS A 252 26.53 -2.22 26.61
N GLY A 253 26.53 -2.23 25.28
CA GLY A 253 25.33 -2.34 24.44
C GLY A 253 25.16 -1.24 23.40
N GLN A 254 25.98 -0.19 23.45
CA GLN A 254 26.02 0.89 22.47
C GLN A 254 27.45 1.46 22.40
N LYS A 255 27.92 1.88 21.22
CA LYS A 255 29.25 2.49 21.07
C LYS A 255 29.29 3.99 21.41
N ILE A 256 28.17 4.69 21.22
CA ILE A 256 28.04 6.13 21.49
C ILE A 256 26.83 6.44 22.38
N GLU A 257 26.93 7.56 23.09
CA GLU A 257 25.84 8.17 23.88
C GLU A 257 25.89 9.70 23.78
N ILE A 258 24.81 10.38 24.16
CA ILE A 258 24.75 11.85 24.19
C ILE A 258 25.04 12.34 25.59
N LYS A 259 26.12 13.10 25.76
CA LYS A 259 26.33 13.92 26.95
C LYS A 259 25.47 15.17 26.82
N ALA A 260 24.37 15.23 27.58
CA ALA A 260 23.44 16.35 27.48
C ALA A 260 24.10 17.65 27.97
N GLN A 261 23.69 18.76 27.36
CA GLN A 261 24.01 20.13 27.78
C GLN A 261 22.71 20.90 28.11
N LYS A 262 21.62 20.55 27.41
CA LYS A 262 20.27 21.06 27.65
C LYS A 262 19.23 19.97 27.37
N LEU A 263 18.23 19.91 28.24
CA LEU A 263 17.07 19.04 28.16
C LEU A 263 15.81 19.91 28.17
N THR A 264 14.81 19.58 27.36
CA THR A 264 13.55 20.33 27.32
C THR A 264 12.38 19.36 27.23
N LEU A 265 11.49 19.41 28.22
CA LEU A 265 10.22 18.69 28.18
C LEU A 265 9.31 19.35 27.13
N VAL A 266 8.99 18.62 26.07
CA VAL A 266 8.11 19.06 24.97
C VAL A 266 6.65 18.65 25.24
N GLY A 267 6.45 17.54 25.94
CA GLY A 267 5.14 17.09 26.42
C GLY A 267 5.26 15.96 27.43
N GLY A 268 4.63 16.13 28.59
CA GLY A 268 4.61 15.11 29.66
C GLY A 268 3.87 13.84 29.27
N SER A 269 4.09 12.79 30.05
CA SER A 269 3.35 11.52 29.99
C SER A 269 3.01 11.08 31.40
N ASP A 270 1.74 10.80 31.67
CA ASP A 270 1.32 10.28 32.97
C ASP A 270 1.70 8.79 33.05
N GLY A 271 2.72 8.49 33.87
CA GLY A 271 3.21 7.13 34.09
C GLY A 271 2.20 6.20 34.74
N SER A 272 1.07 6.68 35.28
CA SER A 272 0.00 5.85 35.83
C SER A 272 -1.04 5.42 34.78
N THR A 273 -1.35 6.27 33.80
CA THR A 273 -2.35 5.99 32.75
C THR A 273 -1.78 5.58 31.40
N TYR A 274 -0.50 5.85 31.10
CA TYR A 274 0.11 5.53 29.81
C TYR A 274 0.06 4.00 29.53
N PRO A 275 -0.61 3.53 28.45
CA PRO A 275 -0.82 2.09 28.23
C PRO A 275 0.46 1.29 27.99
N LEU A 276 1.44 1.87 27.31
CA LEU A 276 2.70 1.22 26.94
C LEU A 276 3.75 1.27 28.06
N GLN A 277 3.34 0.79 29.24
CA GLN A 277 4.23 0.54 30.38
C GLN A 277 5.38 -0.41 30.03
N LYS A 278 6.47 -0.33 30.80
CA LYS A 278 7.70 -1.14 30.67
C LYS A 278 7.49 -2.61 31.09
N LYS A 279 6.58 -3.30 30.41
CA LYS A 279 6.24 -4.73 30.55
C LYS A 279 6.04 -5.35 29.16
N ARG A 280 6.01 -6.68 29.08
CA ARG A 280 5.58 -7.37 27.84
C ARG A 280 4.07 -7.18 27.66
N HIS A 281 3.67 -6.87 26.43
CA HIS A 281 2.27 -6.79 26.00
C HIS A 281 2.02 -7.86 24.93
N SER A 282 0.79 -8.39 24.81
CA SER A 282 0.42 -9.30 23.71
C SER A 282 0.10 -8.51 22.45
N LEU A 283 0.31 -9.10 21.26
CA LEU A 283 -0.10 -8.48 19.98
C LEU A 283 -1.61 -8.21 19.95
N GLU A 284 -2.41 -9.08 20.57
CA GLU A 284 -3.85 -8.90 20.75
C GLU A 284 -4.20 -7.63 21.55
N TYR A 285 -3.57 -7.39 22.71
CA TYR A 285 -3.74 -6.14 23.45
C TYR A 285 -3.24 -4.94 22.66
N LEU A 286 -2.12 -5.06 21.94
CA LEU A 286 -1.61 -3.97 21.11
C LEU A 286 -2.59 -3.56 19.99
N ARG A 287 -3.39 -4.49 19.45
CA ARG A 287 -4.44 -4.17 18.46
C ARG A 287 -5.56 -3.28 19.04
N THR A 288 -5.92 -3.42 20.32
CA THR A 288 -6.95 -2.55 20.94
C THR A 288 -6.45 -1.11 21.16
N ILE A 289 -5.13 -0.91 21.16
CA ILE A 289 -4.47 0.40 21.20
C ILE A 289 -3.70 0.67 19.90
N ALA A 290 -4.31 0.40 18.75
CA ALA A 290 -3.72 0.54 17.41
C ALA A 290 -3.04 1.92 17.16
N HIS A 291 -3.61 3.00 17.72
CA HIS A 291 -3.07 4.36 17.64
C HIS A 291 -1.79 4.60 18.47
N LEU A 292 -1.46 3.73 19.44
CA LEU A 292 -0.22 3.76 20.22
C LEU A 292 0.78 2.66 19.84
N ARG A 293 0.33 1.49 19.36
CA ARG A 293 1.20 0.32 19.14
C ARG A 293 2.45 0.56 18.28
N PRO A 294 2.52 1.48 17.30
CA PRO A 294 3.76 1.77 16.57
C PRO A 294 4.93 2.26 17.45
N ARG A 295 4.65 2.74 18.68
CA ARG A 295 5.70 3.06 19.67
C ARG A 295 6.34 1.83 20.34
N THR A 296 5.86 0.61 20.03
CA THR A 296 6.49 -0.64 20.48
C THR A 296 7.58 -1.11 19.52
N ASN A 297 8.53 -1.93 20.00
CA ASN A 297 9.62 -2.42 19.17
C ASN A 297 9.11 -3.24 17.97
N THR A 298 8.20 -4.19 18.20
CA THR A 298 7.68 -5.07 17.14
C THR A 298 6.91 -4.30 16.07
N ILE A 299 5.93 -3.46 16.43
CA ILE A 299 5.13 -2.77 15.40
C ILE A 299 5.90 -1.60 14.78
N GLY A 300 6.83 -0.97 15.51
CA GLY A 300 7.76 0.01 14.94
C GLY A 300 8.67 -0.63 13.86
N ALA A 301 9.21 -1.81 14.15
CA ALA A 301 10.01 -2.59 13.20
C ALA A 301 9.19 -3.00 11.97
N VAL A 302 7.97 -3.55 12.17
CA VAL A 302 7.07 -3.91 11.06
C VAL A 302 6.70 -2.69 10.22
N SER A 303 6.50 -1.53 10.84
CA SER A 303 6.19 -0.28 10.13
C SER A 303 7.36 0.22 9.27
N ARG A 304 8.60 0.09 9.75
CA ARG A 304 9.81 0.43 8.96
C ARG A 304 10.01 -0.54 7.81
N VAL A 305 9.96 -1.85 8.05
CA VAL A 305 10.10 -2.86 6.98
C VAL A 305 8.96 -2.76 5.96
N ARG A 306 7.73 -2.45 6.36
CA ARG A 306 6.63 -2.11 5.43
C ARG A 306 6.99 -0.91 4.55
N SER A 307 7.58 0.14 5.13
CA SER A 307 8.00 1.33 4.38
C SER A 307 9.16 1.04 3.41
N ALA A 308 10.13 0.23 3.82
CA ALA A 308 11.24 -0.22 2.97
C ALA A 308 10.74 -1.09 1.81
N LEU A 309 9.86 -2.06 2.07
CA LEU A 309 9.23 -2.89 1.02
C LEU A 309 8.43 -2.05 0.02
N ALA A 310 7.67 -1.05 0.48
CA ALA A 310 6.94 -0.13 -0.40
C ALA A 310 7.88 0.71 -1.27
N GLN A 311 8.95 1.26 -0.68
CA GLN A 311 9.94 2.05 -1.41
C GLN A 311 10.72 1.18 -2.42
N ALA A 312 11.15 -0.01 -2.02
CA ALA A 312 11.80 -0.97 -2.91
C ALA A 312 10.88 -1.39 -4.07
N SER A 313 9.58 -1.57 -3.81
CA SER A 313 8.62 -1.88 -4.90
C SER A 313 8.56 -0.76 -5.93
N HIS A 314 8.46 0.49 -5.50
CA HIS A 314 8.54 1.64 -6.41
C HIS A 314 9.89 1.72 -7.15
N ARG A 315 11.02 1.48 -6.47
CA ARG A 315 12.35 1.45 -7.12
C ARG A 315 12.46 0.35 -8.17
N PHE A 316 11.94 -0.85 -7.89
CA PHE A 316 11.98 -1.97 -8.82
C PHE A 316 11.30 -1.60 -10.14
N PHE A 317 10.00 -1.29 -10.09
CA PHE A 317 9.22 -1.03 -11.29
C PHE A 317 9.76 0.19 -12.06
N GLN A 318 10.08 1.30 -11.38
CA GLN A 318 10.59 2.50 -12.05
C GLN A 318 11.99 2.32 -12.66
N SER A 319 12.87 1.51 -12.06
CA SER A 319 14.19 1.21 -12.65
C SER A 319 14.13 0.26 -13.85
N HIS A 320 13.04 -0.50 -13.99
CA HIS A 320 12.74 -1.32 -15.16
C HIS A 320 11.83 -0.60 -16.18
N GLY A 321 11.55 0.70 -15.98
CA GLY A 321 10.80 1.55 -16.92
C GLY A 321 9.28 1.53 -16.78
N PHE A 322 8.72 0.78 -15.83
CA PHE A 322 7.26 0.68 -15.65
C PHE A 322 6.65 2.01 -15.19
N VAL A 323 5.47 2.35 -15.71
CA VAL A 323 4.71 3.54 -15.29
C VAL A 323 3.76 3.24 -14.13
N TRP A 324 3.76 4.07 -13.10
CA TRP A 324 2.79 3.96 -12.00
C TRP A 324 1.41 4.44 -12.43
N VAL A 325 0.38 3.61 -12.20
CA VAL A 325 -1.02 3.90 -12.52
C VAL A 325 -1.85 3.87 -11.24
N ALA A 326 -2.48 5.00 -10.91
CA ALA A 326 -3.50 5.06 -9.86
C ALA A 326 -4.85 4.59 -10.43
N SER A 327 -5.20 3.33 -10.19
CA SER A 327 -6.47 2.74 -10.60
C SER A 327 -7.68 3.32 -9.83
N PRO A 328 -8.90 3.33 -10.42
CA PRO A 328 -10.10 3.80 -9.73
C PRO A 328 -10.49 2.90 -8.55
N ILE A 329 -10.55 3.47 -7.34
CA ILE A 329 -11.01 2.75 -6.14
C ILE A 329 -12.52 2.46 -6.21
N VAL A 330 -13.31 3.38 -6.77
CA VAL A 330 -14.76 3.21 -6.96
C VAL A 330 -15.03 2.68 -8.37
N THR A 331 -15.63 1.49 -8.44
CA THR A 331 -15.94 0.77 -9.69
C THR A 331 -17.45 0.58 -9.87
N ALA A 332 -17.87 0.31 -11.11
CA ALA A 332 -19.20 -0.20 -11.47
C ALA A 332 -19.11 -1.50 -12.28
N SER A 333 -17.97 -2.21 -12.15
CA SER A 333 -17.61 -3.43 -12.85
C SER A 333 -16.96 -4.40 -11.86
N ASP A 334 -17.25 -5.69 -11.97
CA ASP A 334 -16.53 -6.71 -11.20
C ASP A 334 -15.30 -7.18 -11.98
N CYS A 335 -14.14 -7.22 -11.30
CA CYS A 335 -12.86 -7.67 -11.85
C CYS A 335 -12.70 -9.19 -11.74
N GLU A 336 -13.23 -9.81 -10.69
CA GLU A 336 -13.07 -11.25 -10.42
C GLU A 336 -14.31 -12.04 -10.87
N GLY A 337 -15.49 -11.40 -10.86
CA GLY A 337 -16.75 -11.94 -11.38
C GLY A 337 -17.56 -12.78 -10.37
N ALA A 338 -17.10 -12.89 -9.12
CA ALA A 338 -17.68 -13.76 -8.10
C ALA A 338 -17.52 -13.26 -6.64
N GLY A 339 -16.95 -12.08 -6.42
CA GLY A 339 -16.58 -11.59 -5.08
C GLY A 339 -17.67 -10.78 -4.38
N ASP A 340 -17.82 -10.93 -3.06
CA ASP A 340 -18.61 -10.00 -2.24
C ASP A 340 -17.94 -8.61 -2.25
N GLN A 341 -18.62 -7.61 -2.81
CA GLN A 341 -18.11 -6.23 -2.94
C GLN A 341 -18.80 -5.25 -1.97
N PHE A 342 -18.04 -4.32 -1.39
CA PHE A 342 -18.61 -3.21 -0.62
C PHE A 342 -19.30 -2.20 -1.55
N ARG A 343 -20.61 -1.97 -1.36
CA ARG A 343 -21.36 -0.98 -2.13
C ARG A 343 -21.10 0.45 -1.64
N VAL A 344 -20.87 1.37 -2.58
CA VAL A 344 -20.77 2.81 -2.38
C VAL A 344 -22.07 3.46 -2.87
N THR A 345 -22.74 4.25 -2.04
CA THR A 345 -24.05 4.86 -2.37
C THR A 345 -24.28 6.16 -1.60
N THR A 346 -24.97 7.12 -2.20
CA THR A 346 -25.48 8.33 -1.54
C THR A 346 -27.00 8.29 -1.32
N LEU A 347 -27.66 7.16 -1.56
CA LEU A 347 -29.12 6.99 -1.36
C LEU A 347 -29.52 6.85 0.11
N LEU A 348 -28.57 6.56 1.00
CA LEU A 348 -28.79 6.56 2.44
C LEU A 348 -28.73 8.00 2.96
N PRO A 349 -29.74 8.48 3.71
CA PRO A 349 -29.77 9.85 4.20
C PRO A 349 -28.64 10.11 5.21
N GLY A 350 -27.86 11.16 4.97
CA GLY A 350 -26.62 11.46 5.71
C GLY A 350 -26.77 11.99 7.15
N SER A 351 -27.86 11.67 7.86
CA SER A 351 -27.96 11.91 9.31
C SER A 351 -28.24 10.59 10.06
N PRO A 352 -27.50 10.29 11.14
CA PRO A 352 -27.81 9.18 12.03
C PRO A 352 -29.03 9.46 12.94
N ASP A 353 -29.71 10.61 12.81
CA ASP A 353 -31.00 10.84 13.48
C ASP A 353 -32.04 9.80 13.04
N ALA A 354 -32.45 8.97 13.99
CA ALA A 354 -33.43 7.88 13.82
C ALA A 354 -34.86 8.34 13.43
N SER A 355 -35.05 9.62 13.13
CA SER A 355 -36.27 10.22 12.60
C SER A 355 -36.39 10.13 11.08
N THR A 356 -35.29 9.90 10.34
CA THR A 356 -35.34 9.81 8.88
C THR A 356 -35.71 8.39 8.42
N PRO A 357 -36.88 8.17 7.80
CA PRO A 357 -37.32 6.81 7.48
C PRO A 357 -36.56 6.23 6.28
N VAL A 358 -36.25 4.92 6.34
CA VAL A 358 -35.62 4.13 5.25
C VAL A 358 -36.40 4.21 3.92
N LYS A 359 -37.67 4.64 3.96
CA LYS A 359 -38.49 5.02 2.78
C LYS A 359 -37.89 6.18 1.95
N ALA A 360 -36.79 6.79 2.37
CA ALA A 360 -36.03 7.78 1.60
C ALA A 360 -35.24 7.18 0.42
N ILE A 361 -34.95 5.87 0.42
CA ILE A 361 -34.29 5.20 -0.71
C ILE A 361 -35.27 5.21 -1.90
N PRO A 362 -34.92 5.83 -3.05
CA PRO A 362 -35.80 5.88 -4.21
C PRO A 362 -36.00 4.49 -4.82
N THR A 363 -37.22 4.21 -5.29
CA THR A 363 -37.57 2.92 -5.90
C THR A 363 -38.24 3.07 -7.26
N THR A 364 -37.98 2.10 -8.13
CA THR A 364 -38.62 1.94 -9.43
C THR A 364 -40.01 1.30 -9.29
N LYS A 365 -40.79 1.26 -10.38
CA LYS A 365 -42.21 0.83 -10.37
C LYS A 365 -42.44 -0.65 -9.99
N ASP A 366 -41.41 -1.47 -10.09
CA ASP A 366 -41.34 -2.87 -9.66
C ASP A 366 -40.98 -3.03 -8.16
N GLY A 367 -40.57 -1.94 -7.49
CA GLY A 367 -40.15 -1.94 -6.10
C GLY A 367 -38.65 -2.21 -5.87
N SER A 368 -37.85 -2.34 -6.93
CA SER A 368 -36.38 -2.37 -6.79
C SER A 368 -35.81 -0.95 -6.60
N VAL A 369 -34.52 -0.84 -6.30
CA VAL A 369 -33.86 0.46 -6.00
C VAL A 369 -33.62 1.23 -7.29
N ASP A 370 -34.05 2.49 -7.33
CA ASP A 370 -33.80 3.39 -8.47
C ASP A 370 -32.37 3.95 -8.42
N TRP A 371 -31.43 3.14 -8.89
CA TRP A 371 -30.01 3.51 -8.99
C TRP A 371 -29.75 4.74 -9.88
N SER A 372 -30.71 5.17 -10.72
CA SER A 372 -30.55 6.39 -11.54
C SER A 372 -30.52 7.68 -10.70
N GLN A 373 -30.95 7.60 -9.43
CA GLN A 373 -30.91 8.67 -8.45
C GLN A 373 -29.69 8.60 -7.50
N ASP A 374 -28.87 7.56 -7.59
CA ASP A 374 -27.58 7.48 -6.86
C ASP A 374 -26.51 8.35 -7.55
N PHE A 375 -25.43 8.67 -6.85
CA PHE A 375 -24.39 9.62 -7.31
C PHE A 375 -23.85 9.29 -8.72
N PHE A 376 -23.59 8.01 -8.99
CA PHE A 376 -23.07 7.53 -10.28
C PHE A 376 -24.17 7.12 -11.28
N LYS A 377 -25.46 7.24 -10.90
CA LYS A 377 -26.65 6.82 -11.67
C LYS A 377 -26.73 5.34 -12.05
N ARG A 378 -25.96 4.51 -11.35
CA ARG A 378 -25.89 3.04 -11.41
C ARG A 378 -25.27 2.54 -10.10
N PRO A 379 -25.39 1.24 -9.77
CA PRO A 379 -24.66 0.67 -8.64
C PRO A 379 -23.16 0.96 -8.73
N ALA A 380 -22.55 1.29 -7.60
CA ALA A 380 -21.12 1.53 -7.47
C ALA A 380 -20.55 0.80 -6.24
N TYR A 381 -19.28 0.44 -6.29
CA TYR A 381 -18.63 -0.46 -5.36
C TYR A 381 -17.17 -0.05 -5.10
N LEU A 382 -16.59 -0.50 -4.00
CA LEU A 382 -15.13 -0.48 -3.81
C LEU A 382 -14.51 -1.66 -4.57
N THR A 383 -13.41 -1.42 -5.29
CA THR A 383 -12.83 -2.44 -6.17
C THR A 383 -12.09 -3.54 -5.42
N VAL A 384 -12.15 -4.76 -5.98
CA VAL A 384 -11.38 -5.93 -5.52
C VAL A 384 -9.95 -5.95 -6.08
N SER A 385 -9.74 -5.29 -7.23
CA SER A 385 -8.48 -5.23 -7.98
C SER A 385 -8.48 -4.04 -8.94
N GLY A 386 -7.30 -3.53 -9.32
CA GLY A 386 -7.09 -2.54 -10.37
C GLY A 386 -6.78 -3.14 -11.75
N GLN A 387 -6.68 -4.47 -11.89
CA GLN A 387 -6.15 -5.14 -13.08
C GLN A 387 -6.80 -4.71 -14.41
N LEU A 388 -8.14 -4.75 -14.51
CA LEU A 388 -8.83 -4.38 -15.76
C LEU A 388 -8.54 -2.93 -16.18
N ASN A 389 -8.12 -2.06 -15.25
CA ASN A 389 -7.67 -0.70 -15.56
C ASN A 389 -6.17 -0.66 -15.87
N ALA A 390 -5.34 -1.48 -15.24
CA ALA A 390 -3.92 -1.63 -15.60
C ALA A 390 -3.77 -2.09 -17.06
N GLU A 391 -4.57 -3.06 -17.51
CA GLU A 391 -4.60 -3.53 -18.91
C GLU A 391 -4.85 -2.41 -19.93
N ILE A 392 -5.72 -1.43 -19.62
CA ILE A 392 -5.96 -0.25 -20.48
C ILE A 392 -4.68 0.58 -20.66
N TYR A 393 -3.92 0.76 -19.59
CA TYR A 393 -2.67 1.53 -19.63
C TYR A 393 -1.50 0.73 -20.18
N ALA A 394 -1.45 -0.60 -19.99
CA ALA A 394 -0.45 -1.46 -20.61
C ALA A 394 -0.52 -1.39 -22.15
N CYS A 395 -1.74 -1.42 -22.71
CA CYS A 395 -2.00 -1.21 -24.14
C CYS A 395 -1.59 0.19 -24.67
N ALA A 396 -1.15 1.13 -23.82
CA ALA A 396 -0.80 2.51 -24.20
C ALA A 396 0.59 2.98 -23.74
N LEU A 397 1.15 2.41 -22.67
CA LEU A 397 2.35 2.88 -21.97
C LEU A 397 3.44 1.80 -21.80
N HIS A 398 3.33 0.67 -22.50
CA HIS A 398 4.17 -0.52 -22.32
C HIS A 398 3.90 -1.17 -20.96
N ASP A 399 4.86 -1.20 -20.04
CA ASP A 399 4.68 -1.87 -18.74
C ASP A 399 4.21 -0.88 -17.68
N VAL A 400 3.25 -1.30 -16.87
CA VAL A 400 2.61 -0.44 -15.86
C VAL A 400 2.42 -1.20 -14.55
N TYR A 401 2.23 -0.47 -13.44
CA TYR A 401 1.85 -1.10 -12.18
C TYR A 401 0.89 -0.23 -11.36
N THR A 402 -0.08 -0.87 -10.70
CA THR A 402 -0.83 -0.25 -9.62
C THR A 402 -0.08 -0.41 -8.29
N PHE A 403 -0.35 0.50 -7.35
CA PHE A 403 -0.11 0.26 -5.93
C PHE A 403 -1.19 1.04 -5.17
N GLY A 404 -2.18 0.33 -4.63
CA GLY A 404 -3.38 0.95 -4.07
C GLY A 404 -4.20 0.04 -3.16
N PRO A 405 -5.23 0.59 -2.48
CA PRO A 405 -6.11 -0.18 -1.62
C PRO A 405 -7.18 -0.93 -2.43
N THR A 406 -7.42 -2.17 -2.02
CA THR A 406 -8.44 -3.09 -2.56
C THR A 406 -9.27 -3.68 -1.43
N PHE A 407 -10.50 -4.07 -1.76
CA PHE A 407 -11.53 -4.35 -0.75
C PHE A 407 -12.26 -5.66 -1.05
N ARG A 408 -12.55 -6.45 -0.02
CA ARG A 408 -13.38 -7.66 -0.11
C ARG A 408 -14.36 -7.70 1.06
N ALA A 409 -15.65 -7.84 0.76
CA ALA A 409 -16.74 -7.77 1.75
C ALA A 409 -17.14 -9.14 2.33
N GLU A 410 -16.35 -10.19 2.06
CA GLU A 410 -16.54 -11.52 2.65
C GLU A 410 -16.56 -11.47 4.19
N ASN A 411 -17.47 -12.23 4.82
CA ASN A 411 -17.60 -12.28 6.29
C ASN A 411 -16.52 -13.17 6.94
N SER A 412 -15.26 -12.86 6.66
CA SER A 412 -14.10 -13.75 6.81
C SER A 412 -13.17 -13.31 7.95
N ASN A 413 -13.49 -13.68 9.19
CA ASN A 413 -12.73 -13.25 10.38
C ASN A 413 -11.58 -14.21 10.76
N THR A 414 -10.65 -14.45 9.83
CA THR A 414 -9.48 -15.35 10.02
C THR A 414 -8.24 -14.60 10.50
N SER A 415 -7.12 -15.29 10.78
CA SER A 415 -5.81 -14.63 11.01
C SER A 415 -5.12 -14.10 9.75
N ARG A 416 -5.67 -14.37 8.55
CA ARG A 416 -5.06 -14.11 7.25
C ARG A 416 -5.84 -13.16 6.34
N HIS A 417 -7.09 -12.81 6.66
CA HIS A 417 -7.95 -11.97 5.83
C HIS A 417 -8.17 -10.58 6.43
N LEU A 418 -8.39 -9.61 5.55
CA LEU A 418 -8.74 -8.22 5.82
C LEU A 418 -9.83 -7.80 4.83
N ALA A 419 -10.72 -6.91 5.25
CA ALA A 419 -11.75 -6.31 4.40
C ALA A 419 -11.21 -5.14 3.54
N GLU A 420 -10.10 -4.54 3.97
CA GLU A 420 -9.32 -3.50 3.29
C GLU A 420 -7.84 -3.90 3.39
N PHE A 421 -7.16 -4.00 2.25
CA PHE A 421 -5.75 -4.38 2.11
C PHE A 421 -5.14 -3.64 0.92
N TRP A 422 -3.83 -3.76 0.73
CA TRP A 422 -3.12 -3.11 -0.38
C TRP A 422 -2.63 -4.16 -1.38
N MET A 423 -2.84 -3.88 -2.66
CA MET A 423 -2.34 -4.68 -3.78
C MET A 423 -1.29 -3.90 -4.55
N ILE A 424 -0.33 -4.65 -5.11
CA ILE A 424 0.63 -4.17 -6.09
C ILE A 424 0.44 -5.01 -7.35
N GLU A 425 0.00 -4.37 -8.44
CA GLU A 425 -0.50 -5.08 -9.63
C GLU A 425 0.23 -4.60 -10.89
N PRO A 426 1.41 -5.16 -11.23
CA PRO A 426 2.03 -4.95 -12.53
C PRO A 426 1.29 -5.66 -13.68
N GLU A 427 1.28 -5.00 -14.83
CA GLU A 427 0.76 -5.49 -16.10
C GLU A 427 1.78 -5.17 -17.20
N LEU A 428 2.20 -6.19 -17.96
CA LEU A 428 3.29 -6.14 -18.92
C LEU A 428 2.75 -6.31 -20.34
N ALA A 429 3.10 -5.41 -21.25
CA ALA A 429 2.66 -5.45 -22.64
C ALA A 429 3.61 -6.31 -23.50
N PHE A 430 3.06 -7.02 -24.49
CA PHE A 430 3.78 -7.98 -25.35
C PHE A 430 4.35 -9.21 -24.61
N ALA A 431 3.93 -9.44 -23.37
CA ALA A 431 4.41 -10.50 -22.48
C ALA A 431 3.57 -11.79 -22.53
N ASP A 432 4.20 -12.92 -22.18
CA ASP A 432 3.51 -14.18 -21.86
C ASP A 432 3.68 -14.62 -20.39
N LEU A 433 3.18 -15.82 -20.05
CA LEU A 433 3.24 -16.34 -18.67
C LEU A 433 4.68 -16.56 -18.17
N ALA A 434 5.65 -16.83 -19.05
CA ALA A 434 7.05 -16.99 -18.67
C ALA A 434 7.68 -15.63 -18.32
N ASP A 435 7.32 -14.56 -19.04
CA ASP A 435 7.71 -13.18 -18.70
C ASP A 435 7.10 -12.75 -17.35
N ASP A 436 5.82 -13.08 -17.13
CA ASP A 436 5.08 -12.84 -15.88
C ASP A 436 5.77 -13.53 -14.68
N MET A 437 6.10 -14.82 -14.83
CA MET A 437 6.88 -15.60 -13.86
C MET A 437 8.27 -15.02 -13.59
N ALA A 438 8.98 -14.59 -14.64
CA ALA A 438 10.30 -13.98 -14.54
C ALA A 438 10.24 -12.63 -13.78
N CYS A 439 9.26 -11.79 -14.12
CA CYS A 439 9.03 -10.50 -13.45
C CYS A 439 8.68 -10.70 -11.98
N ALA A 440 7.73 -11.60 -11.65
CA ALA A 440 7.34 -11.90 -10.28
C ALA A 440 8.52 -12.42 -9.43
N THR A 441 9.36 -13.29 -10.02
CA THR A 441 10.56 -13.83 -9.37
C THR A 441 11.62 -12.75 -9.14
N ALA A 442 11.94 -11.94 -10.14
CA ALA A 442 12.91 -10.86 -10.04
C ALA A 442 12.48 -9.81 -9.01
N TYR A 443 11.21 -9.40 -9.06
CA TYR A 443 10.57 -8.47 -8.14
C TYR A 443 10.67 -8.94 -6.68
N LEU A 444 10.20 -10.16 -6.39
CA LEU A 444 10.21 -10.70 -5.03
C LEU A 444 11.63 -10.85 -4.47
N LYS A 445 12.58 -11.31 -5.30
CA LYS A 445 14.00 -11.40 -4.91
C LYS A 445 14.64 -10.03 -4.66
N TYR A 446 14.27 -9.01 -5.43
CA TYR A 446 14.76 -7.65 -5.23
C TYR A 446 14.23 -7.05 -3.92
N ILE A 447 12.91 -6.94 -3.74
CA ILE A 447 12.31 -6.24 -2.59
C ILE A 447 12.67 -6.87 -1.24
N LEU A 448 12.85 -8.20 -1.17
CA LEU A 448 13.31 -8.87 0.05
C LEU A 448 14.78 -8.57 0.36
N ARG A 449 15.65 -8.53 -0.66
CA ARG A 449 17.07 -8.17 -0.49
C ARG A 449 17.23 -6.72 -0.02
N GLU A 450 16.54 -5.80 -0.67
CA GLU A 450 16.55 -4.37 -0.32
C GLU A 450 16.07 -4.16 1.12
N ALA A 451 14.92 -4.75 1.51
CA ALA A 451 14.38 -4.61 2.84
C ALA A 451 15.33 -5.17 3.92
N MET A 452 15.93 -6.35 3.69
CA MET A 452 16.92 -6.92 4.62
C MET A 452 18.16 -6.03 4.77
N SER A 453 18.60 -5.37 3.69
CA SER A 453 19.76 -4.46 3.73
C SER A 453 19.43 -3.10 4.36
N GLU A 454 18.26 -2.53 4.11
CA GLU A 454 17.86 -1.21 4.62
C GLU A 454 17.44 -1.24 6.10
N CYS A 455 16.91 -2.37 6.57
CA CYS A 455 16.33 -2.53 7.91
C CYS A 455 17.03 -3.61 8.75
N GLU A 456 18.34 -3.81 8.57
CA GLU A 456 19.10 -4.90 9.19
C GLU A 456 18.87 -5.05 10.71
N GLU A 457 18.78 -3.92 11.44
CA GLU A 457 18.51 -3.91 12.89
C GLU A 457 17.13 -4.53 13.24
N ASP A 458 16.11 -4.26 12.42
CA ASP A 458 14.77 -4.81 12.59
C ASP A 458 14.73 -6.31 12.24
N PHE A 459 15.44 -6.72 11.19
CA PHE A 459 15.57 -8.15 10.84
C PHE A 459 16.33 -8.94 11.91
N ARG A 460 17.42 -8.40 12.47
CA ARG A 460 18.11 -8.98 13.64
C ARG A 460 17.20 -9.09 14.86
N PHE A 461 16.22 -8.18 15.02
CA PHE A 461 15.21 -8.27 16.07
C PHE A 461 14.13 -9.32 15.78
N PHE A 462 13.65 -9.43 14.54
CA PHE A 462 12.69 -10.47 14.16
C PHE A 462 13.28 -11.87 14.33
N ASP A 463 14.52 -12.08 13.89
CA ASP A 463 15.24 -13.35 14.06
C ASP A 463 15.42 -13.72 15.55
N LYS A 464 15.67 -12.73 16.41
CA LYS A 464 15.85 -12.99 17.84
C LYS A 464 14.55 -13.16 18.64
N PHE A 465 13.44 -12.54 18.22
CA PHE A 465 12.25 -12.38 19.08
C PHE A 465 10.88 -12.65 18.43
N VAL A 466 10.81 -12.87 17.12
CA VAL A 466 9.54 -13.11 16.38
C VAL A 466 9.56 -14.45 15.64
N GLU A 467 10.58 -14.70 14.81
CA GLU A 467 10.74 -15.94 14.06
C GLU A 467 12.24 -16.30 13.92
N PRO A 468 12.79 -17.15 14.80
CA PRO A 468 14.18 -17.59 14.72
C PRO A 468 14.51 -18.31 13.41
N GLY A 469 15.54 -17.83 12.71
CA GLY A 469 15.92 -18.29 11.38
C GLY A 469 15.25 -17.53 10.24
N ILE A 470 14.50 -16.45 10.49
CA ILE A 470 13.85 -15.67 9.42
C ILE A 470 14.86 -15.07 8.43
N ILE A 471 16.04 -14.62 8.89
CA ILE A 471 17.07 -14.09 7.98
C ILE A 471 17.55 -15.20 7.05
N GLN A 472 17.78 -16.42 7.57
CA GLN A 472 18.15 -17.58 6.77
C GLN A 472 17.02 -17.99 5.81
N ARG A 473 15.76 -17.99 6.26
CA ARG A 473 14.58 -18.28 5.41
C ARG A 473 14.48 -17.31 4.24
N LEU A 474 14.61 -16.02 4.48
CA LEU A 474 14.48 -14.99 3.44
C LEU A 474 15.67 -14.97 2.50
N THR A 475 16.89 -15.15 3.01
CA THR A 475 18.11 -15.30 2.19
C THR A 475 17.99 -16.54 1.28
N SER A 476 17.57 -17.68 1.83
CA SER A 476 17.30 -18.90 1.06
C SER A 476 16.27 -18.69 -0.06
N VAL A 477 15.27 -17.83 0.12
CA VAL A 477 14.28 -17.47 -0.90
C VAL A 477 14.83 -16.49 -1.95
N VAL A 478 15.68 -15.54 -1.54
CA VAL A 478 16.37 -14.62 -2.46
C VAL A 478 17.36 -15.38 -3.37
N GLU A 479 18.06 -16.38 -2.81
CA GLU A 479 19.09 -17.16 -3.50
C GLU A 479 18.51 -18.31 -4.34
N SER A 480 17.51 -19.04 -3.85
CA SER A 480 16.91 -20.20 -4.56
C SER A 480 16.37 -19.85 -5.94
N GLU A 481 16.63 -20.69 -6.94
CA GLU A 481 15.78 -20.73 -8.15
C GLU A 481 14.38 -21.23 -7.77
N PHE A 482 13.34 -20.70 -8.40
CA PHE A 482 11.96 -21.06 -8.12
C PHE A 482 11.58 -22.22 -9.04
N GLU A 483 11.09 -23.33 -8.47
CA GLU A 483 10.72 -24.50 -9.27
C GLU A 483 9.38 -24.25 -9.99
N HIS A 484 9.33 -24.46 -11.31
CA HIS A 484 8.10 -24.37 -12.10
C HIS A 484 7.36 -25.72 -12.07
N VAL A 485 6.08 -25.71 -11.69
CA VAL A 485 5.30 -26.93 -11.46
C VAL A 485 3.88 -26.79 -12.03
N PRO A 486 3.49 -27.49 -13.10
CA PRO A 486 2.10 -27.50 -13.56
C PRO A 486 1.16 -28.03 -12.46
N TYR A 487 -0.03 -27.44 -12.30
CA TYR A 487 -1.04 -27.80 -11.31
C TYR A 487 -1.36 -29.31 -11.32
N THR A 488 -1.40 -29.92 -12.50
CA THR A 488 -1.63 -31.37 -12.68
C THR A 488 -0.54 -32.22 -12.02
N ASP A 489 0.71 -31.73 -12.02
CA ASP A 489 1.83 -32.37 -11.34
C ASP A 489 1.86 -32.03 -9.85
N ALA A 490 1.48 -30.82 -9.45
CA ALA A 490 1.30 -30.44 -8.04
C ALA A 490 0.26 -31.35 -7.34
N ILE A 491 -0.91 -31.55 -7.95
CA ILE A 491 -1.93 -32.53 -7.49
C ILE A 491 -1.36 -33.96 -7.49
N SER A 492 -0.54 -34.32 -8.48
CA SER A 492 0.09 -35.65 -8.56
C SER A 492 1.19 -35.87 -7.52
N ILE A 493 1.84 -34.80 -7.01
CA ILE A 493 2.77 -34.83 -5.87
C ILE A 493 1.99 -34.97 -4.57
N LEU A 494 0.95 -34.14 -4.37
CA LEU A 494 0.11 -34.14 -3.19
C LEU A 494 -0.61 -35.49 -3.00
N LYS A 495 -1.12 -36.12 -4.07
CA LYS A 495 -1.70 -37.48 -4.00
C LYS A 495 -0.70 -38.60 -3.65
N LYS A 496 0.61 -38.34 -3.76
CA LYS A 496 1.69 -39.26 -3.35
C LYS A 496 2.22 -38.94 -1.94
N ALA A 497 1.73 -37.89 -1.29
CA ALA A 497 2.17 -37.49 0.04
C ALA A 497 1.82 -38.58 1.08
N LYS A 498 2.77 -38.86 1.98
CA LYS A 498 2.54 -39.70 3.18
C LYS A 498 1.98 -38.87 4.35
N THR A 499 1.10 -37.93 4.04
CA THR A 499 0.55 -36.93 4.95
C THR A 499 -0.96 -36.93 4.81
N LYS A 500 -1.68 -36.97 5.94
CA LYS A 500 -3.12 -36.73 5.94
C LYS A 500 -3.36 -35.23 5.83
N PHE A 501 -4.05 -34.83 4.78
CA PHE A 501 -4.64 -33.50 4.63
C PHE A 501 -6.05 -33.48 5.25
N ASP A 502 -6.51 -32.31 5.67
CA ASP A 502 -7.88 -32.13 6.15
C ASP A 502 -8.86 -31.74 5.02
N TYR A 503 -8.34 -31.14 3.94
CA TYR A 503 -9.05 -30.84 2.70
C TYR A 503 -8.69 -31.86 1.60
N PRO A 504 -9.63 -32.18 0.69
CA PRO A 504 -9.38 -33.14 -0.40
C PRO A 504 -8.28 -32.64 -1.35
N VAL A 505 -7.59 -33.60 -1.98
CA VAL A 505 -6.59 -33.34 -3.03
C VAL A 505 -7.10 -33.98 -4.31
N GLU A 506 -7.76 -33.19 -5.16
CA GLU A 506 -8.37 -33.65 -6.41
C GLU A 506 -8.07 -32.67 -7.54
N TRP A 507 -8.22 -33.12 -8.80
CA TRP A 507 -8.01 -32.25 -9.96
C TRP A 507 -9.31 -31.54 -10.29
N GLY A 508 -9.29 -30.21 -10.43
CA GLY A 508 -10.49 -29.39 -10.62
C GLY A 508 -11.00 -28.70 -9.35
N ILE A 509 -10.28 -28.81 -8.23
CA ILE A 509 -10.48 -28.01 -7.02
C ILE A 509 -9.24 -27.18 -6.69
N ASP A 510 -9.43 -26.04 -6.05
CA ASP A 510 -8.32 -25.13 -5.75
C ASP A 510 -7.45 -25.62 -4.58
N LEU A 511 -6.16 -25.29 -4.64
CA LEU A 511 -5.22 -25.67 -3.59
C LEU A 511 -5.59 -24.96 -2.28
N GLN A 512 -5.42 -25.66 -1.16
CA GLN A 512 -5.59 -25.07 0.17
C GLN A 512 -4.21 -24.81 0.77
N SER A 513 -4.09 -23.88 1.72
CA SER A 513 -2.78 -23.49 2.25
C SER A 513 -2.01 -24.59 3.00
N GLU A 514 -2.65 -25.72 3.34
CA GLU A 514 -1.92 -26.92 3.80
C GLU A 514 -1.24 -27.67 2.63
N HIS A 515 -1.84 -27.66 1.43
CA HIS A 515 -1.29 -28.22 0.21
C HIS A 515 -0.14 -27.37 -0.31
N GLU A 516 -0.33 -26.04 -0.40
CA GLU A 516 0.69 -25.07 -0.80
C GLU A 516 1.94 -25.15 0.09
N ARG A 517 1.72 -25.22 1.41
CA ARG A 517 2.80 -25.36 2.39
C ARG A 517 3.43 -26.75 2.37
N TYR A 518 2.67 -27.82 2.07
CA TYR A 518 3.27 -29.14 1.87
C TYR A 518 4.21 -29.16 0.65
N LEU A 519 3.77 -28.57 -0.47
CA LEU A 519 4.59 -28.45 -1.67
C LEU A 519 5.90 -27.72 -1.34
N THR A 520 5.83 -26.48 -0.85
CA THR A 520 7.01 -25.66 -0.56
C THR A 520 7.88 -26.23 0.59
N GLU A 521 7.31 -26.55 1.75
CA GLU A 521 8.08 -26.96 2.95
C GLU A 521 8.54 -28.43 2.94
N LYS A 522 7.82 -29.33 2.24
CA LYS A 522 8.08 -30.79 2.30
C LYS A 522 8.52 -31.38 0.96
N ALA A 523 7.77 -31.15 -0.13
CA ALA A 523 8.13 -31.71 -1.43
C ALA A 523 9.39 -31.03 -2.00
N PHE A 524 9.42 -29.69 -1.98
CA PHE A 524 10.51 -28.85 -2.50
C PHE A 524 11.46 -28.31 -1.42
N LYS A 525 11.36 -28.84 -0.18
CA LYS A 525 12.34 -28.68 0.92
C LYS A 525 12.63 -27.22 1.33
N ASN A 526 11.59 -26.43 1.55
CA ASN A 526 11.60 -25.00 1.89
C ASN A 526 12.08 -24.07 0.76
N ARG A 527 11.87 -24.46 -0.51
CA ARG A 527 12.08 -23.59 -1.67
C ARG A 527 10.76 -22.98 -2.15
N PRO A 528 10.77 -21.76 -2.73
CA PRO A 528 9.64 -21.24 -3.49
C PRO A 528 9.38 -22.08 -4.73
N ILE A 529 8.11 -22.17 -5.13
CA ILE A 529 7.69 -22.76 -6.39
C ILE A 529 6.68 -21.84 -7.09
N ILE A 530 6.52 -21.98 -8.39
CA ILE A 530 5.44 -21.36 -9.15
C ILE A 530 4.55 -22.46 -9.70
N VAL A 531 3.28 -22.48 -9.28
CA VAL A 531 2.29 -23.43 -9.79
C VAL A 531 1.57 -22.80 -10.98
N THR A 532 1.49 -23.49 -12.12
CA THR A 532 0.86 -22.97 -13.35
C THR A 532 -0.26 -23.86 -13.89
N ASP A 533 -0.94 -23.40 -14.95
CA ASP A 533 -1.87 -24.23 -15.74
C ASP A 533 -3.04 -24.78 -14.92
N TYR A 534 -3.63 -23.89 -14.11
CA TYR A 534 -4.80 -24.20 -13.29
C TYR A 534 -6.05 -24.52 -14.15
N PRO A 535 -6.98 -25.35 -13.65
CA PRO A 535 -8.24 -25.63 -14.32
C PRO A 535 -9.04 -24.34 -14.55
N LYS A 536 -9.56 -24.14 -15.77
CA LYS A 536 -10.27 -22.92 -16.16
C LYS A 536 -11.56 -22.65 -15.37
N ASP A 537 -12.11 -23.70 -14.75
CA ASP A 537 -13.41 -23.65 -14.07
C ASP A 537 -13.29 -23.15 -12.61
N ILE A 538 -12.06 -22.93 -12.12
CA ILE A 538 -11.76 -22.38 -10.78
C ILE A 538 -10.91 -21.08 -10.81
N LYS A 539 -10.68 -20.51 -11.99
CA LYS A 539 -9.91 -19.27 -12.20
C LYS A 539 -10.68 -18.31 -13.12
N ALA A 540 -10.34 -17.02 -13.09
CA ALA A 540 -11.15 -15.94 -13.64
C ALA A 540 -11.35 -16.00 -15.18
N PHE A 541 -12.37 -15.28 -15.66
CA PHE A 541 -12.75 -15.24 -17.09
C PHE A 541 -11.67 -14.63 -18.00
N TYR A 542 -10.87 -13.70 -17.47
CA TYR A 542 -9.83 -12.97 -18.22
C TYR A 542 -8.55 -13.78 -18.44
N MET A 543 -8.37 -14.92 -17.77
CA MET A 543 -7.14 -15.71 -17.86
C MET A 543 -7.13 -16.52 -19.17
N ARG A 544 -6.03 -16.43 -19.91
CA ARG A 544 -5.90 -16.99 -21.26
C ARG A 544 -6.16 -18.50 -21.27
N LEU A 545 -7.04 -18.97 -22.15
CA LEU A 545 -7.34 -20.39 -22.30
C LEU A 545 -6.21 -21.12 -23.03
N ASN A 546 -5.64 -22.15 -22.41
CA ASN A 546 -4.61 -22.97 -23.04
C ASN A 546 -5.21 -23.87 -24.12
N ASP A 547 -4.38 -24.26 -25.09
CA ASP A 547 -4.78 -25.04 -26.28
C ASP A 547 -5.36 -26.43 -25.94
N ASN A 548 -5.22 -26.91 -24.70
CA ASN A 548 -5.86 -28.11 -24.19
C ASN A 548 -7.36 -27.95 -23.84
N GLY A 549 -7.89 -26.73 -23.86
CA GLY A 549 -9.31 -26.39 -23.62
C GLY A 549 -9.82 -26.55 -22.16
N LYS A 550 -8.92 -26.90 -21.23
CA LYS A 550 -9.22 -27.28 -19.84
C LYS A 550 -8.52 -26.40 -18.79
N THR A 551 -7.32 -25.91 -19.08
CA THR A 551 -6.54 -25.06 -18.17
C THR A 551 -6.40 -23.65 -18.72
N VAL A 552 -6.08 -22.70 -17.84
CA VAL A 552 -5.71 -21.34 -18.20
C VAL A 552 -4.25 -21.05 -17.86
N ALA A 553 -3.63 -20.11 -18.56
CA ALA A 553 -2.27 -19.62 -18.34
C ALA A 553 -2.20 -18.74 -17.08
N ALA A 554 -2.58 -19.31 -15.93
CA ALA A 554 -2.43 -18.72 -14.61
C ALA A 554 -1.13 -19.16 -13.95
N MET A 555 -0.60 -18.35 -13.03
CA MET A 555 0.47 -18.70 -12.11
C MET A 555 0.14 -18.30 -10.67
N ASP A 556 0.50 -19.13 -9.71
CA ASP A 556 0.52 -18.77 -8.29
C ASP A 556 1.94 -19.02 -7.73
N VAL A 557 2.60 -17.97 -7.23
CA VAL A 557 3.92 -18.06 -6.59
C VAL A 557 3.72 -18.44 -5.12
N LEU A 558 4.15 -19.66 -4.78
CA LEU A 558 4.02 -20.22 -3.45
C LEU A 558 5.35 -20.13 -2.70
N VAL A 559 5.31 -19.56 -1.49
CA VAL A 559 6.47 -19.47 -0.59
C VAL A 559 6.26 -20.32 0.68
N PRO A 560 7.34 -20.85 1.29
CA PRO A 560 7.26 -21.53 2.59
C PRO A 560 6.56 -20.67 3.66
N ARG A 561 5.98 -21.30 4.69
CA ARG A 561 5.26 -20.67 5.82
C ARG A 561 3.93 -20.00 5.47
N VAL A 562 3.85 -19.23 4.38
CA VAL A 562 2.64 -18.46 4.01
C VAL A 562 1.77 -19.20 3.00
N GLY A 563 2.36 -19.86 2.00
CA GLY A 563 1.63 -20.37 0.85
C GLY A 563 1.65 -19.36 -0.31
N GLU A 564 0.51 -19.14 -0.97
CA GLU A 564 0.32 -18.13 -2.02
C GLU A 564 0.76 -16.73 -1.55
N LEU A 565 1.65 -16.10 -2.33
CA LEU A 565 2.10 -14.71 -2.10
C LEU A 565 1.83 -13.78 -3.31
N ILE A 566 1.84 -14.35 -4.52
CA ILE A 566 1.54 -13.65 -5.78
C ILE A 566 0.63 -14.57 -6.59
N GLY A 567 -0.47 -14.04 -7.15
CA GLY A 567 -1.30 -14.71 -8.15
C GLY A 567 -1.33 -13.89 -9.45
N GLY A 568 -1.18 -14.52 -10.61
CA GLY A 568 -1.07 -13.84 -11.91
C GLY A 568 -1.52 -14.71 -13.08
N SER A 569 -1.46 -14.15 -14.29
CA SER A 569 -1.82 -14.85 -15.52
C SER A 569 -1.43 -14.08 -16.77
N GLN A 570 -1.17 -14.80 -17.86
CA GLN A 570 -1.35 -14.24 -19.19
C GLN A 570 -2.85 -13.98 -19.44
N ARG A 571 -3.16 -12.81 -19.98
CA ARG A 571 -4.55 -12.37 -20.23
C ARG A 571 -5.04 -12.92 -21.57
N GLU A 572 -6.35 -13.17 -21.67
CA GLU A 572 -6.97 -13.64 -22.90
C GLU A 572 -7.03 -12.51 -23.94
N GLU A 573 -6.16 -12.61 -24.95
CA GLU A 573 -5.97 -11.62 -26.02
C GLU A 573 -6.95 -11.82 -27.20
N ARG A 574 -7.60 -12.99 -27.29
CA ARG A 574 -8.45 -13.38 -28.41
C ARG A 574 -9.92 -13.05 -28.11
N LEU A 575 -10.45 -12.00 -28.74
CA LEU A 575 -11.79 -11.45 -28.49
C LEU A 575 -12.90 -12.51 -28.39
N GLU A 576 -13.00 -13.42 -29.36
CA GLU A 576 -14.06 -14.44 -29.39
C GLU A 576 -13.97 -15.43 -28.21
N VAL A 577 -12.74 -15.74 -27.76
CA VAL A 577 -12.47 -16.61 -26.61
C VAL A 577 -12.81 -15.89 -25.31
N LEU A 578 -12.39 -14.62 -25.16
CA LEU A 578 -12.70 -13.79 -24.00
C LEU A 578 -14.22 -13.60 -23.83
N GLU A 579 -14.94 -13.26 -24.90
CA GLU A 579 -16.40 -13.18 -24.85
C GLU A 579 -17.05 -14.54 -24.55
N GLY A 580 -16.47 -15.65 -25.04
CA GLY A 580 -16.87 -17.00 -24.67
C GLY A 580 -16.76 -17.25 -23.17
N ARG A 581 -15.58 -16.94 -22.60
CA ARG A 581 -15.29 -17.09 -21.17
C ARG A 581 -16.16 -16.21 -20.29
N MET A 582 -16.48 -14.98 -20.70
CA MET A 582 -17.47 -14.14 -20.01
C MET A 582 -18.85 -14.81 -19.95
N ARG A 583 -19.33 -15.36 -21.09
CA ARG A 583 -20.61 -16.06 -21.17
C ARG A 583 -20.63 -17.36 -20.35
N ASP A 584 -19.53 -18.12 -20.33
CA ASP A 584 -19.37 -19.33 -19.50
C ASP A 584 -19.62 -19.05 -18.00
N VAL A 585 -19.14 -17.91 -17.49
CA VAL A 585 -19.28 -17.51 -16.07
C VAL A 585 -20.50 -16.61 -15.80
N GLY A 586 -21.35 -16.35 -16.80
CA GLY A 586 -22.58 -15.56 -16.65
C GLY A 586 -22.39 -14.03 -16.63
N LEU A 587 -21.24 -13.51 -17.04
CA LEU A 587 -21.03 -12.07 -17.24
C LEU A 587 -21.62 -11.61 -18.59
N ASP A 588 -22.22 -10.43 -18.61
CA ASP A 588 -22.70 -9.77 -19.83
C ASP A 588 -21.54 -9.04 -20.55
N PRO A 589 -21.12 -9.46 -21.76
CA PRO A 589 -20.06 -8.79 -22.50
C PRO A 589 -20.35 -7.30 -22.80
N GLN A 590 -21.62 -6.87 -22.85
CA GLN A 590 -21.95 -5.47 -23.11
C GLN A 590 -21.57 -4.54 -21.94
N ALA A 591 -21.59 -5.03 -20.70
CA ALA A 591 -21.11 -4.27 -19.54
C ALA A 591 -19.59 -4.00 -19.60
N TYR A 592 -18.84 -4.87 -20.29
CA TYR A 592 -17.39 -4.83 -20.45
C TYR A 592 -16.95 -4.33 -21.84
N TRP A 593 -17.80 -3.59 -22.56
CA TRP A 593 -17.52 -3.12 -23.93
C TRP A 593 -16.14 -2.48 -24.12
N TRP A 594 -15.71 -1.68 -23.14
CA TRP A 594 -14.44 -0.95 -23.10
C TRP A 594 -13.22 -1.85 -22.87
N TYR A 595 -13.41 -2.98 -22.18
CA TYR A 595 -12.39 -4.00 -21.96
C TYR A 595 -12.24 -4.90 -23.19
N LEU A 596 -13.36 -5.20 -23.85
CA LEU A 596 -13.38 -5.90 -25.13
C LEU A 596 -12.78 -5.05 -26.28
N ASP A 597 -12.87 -3.71 -26.20
CA ASP A 597 -12.22 -2.82 -27.16
C ASP A 597 -10.68 -2.96 -27.15
N LEU A 598 -10.06 -3.27 -26.00
CA LEU A 598 -8.63 -3.61 -25.91
C LEU A 598 -8.28 -4.84 -26.78
N ARG A 599 -9.25 -5.74 -27.00
CA ARG A 599 -9.12 -6.93 -27.85
C ARG A 599 -9.55 -6.70 -29.30
N ARG A 600 -10.06 -5.50 -29.63
CA ARG A 600 -10.46 -5.10 -31.00
C ARG A 600 -9.42 -4.24 -31.71
N TYR A 601 -8.77 -3.32 -30.99
CA TYR A 601 -7.94 -2.27 -31.60
C TYR A 601 -6.44 -2.48 -31.33
N GLY A 602 -5.86 -3.48 -32.00
CA GLY A 602 -4.44 -3.80 -31.87
C GLY A 602 -4.11 -4.64 -30.64
N SER A 603 -4.91 -5.68 -30.37
CA SER A 603 -4.69 -6.63 -29.27
C SER A 603 -3.30 -7.28 -29.35
N VAL A 604 -2.70 -7.51 -28.18
CA VAL A 604 -1.37 -8.12 -28.01
C VAL A 604 -1.43 -9.18 -26.91
N PRO A 605 -0.53 -10.18 -26.91
CA PRO A 605 -0.21 -10.91 -25.69
C PRO A 605 0.19 -9.93 -24.58
N HIS A 606 -0.34 -10.13 -23.39
CA HIS A 606 0.04 -9.39 -22.18
C HIS A 606 -0.24 -10.26 -20.96
N ALA A 607 0.47 -9.98 -19.87
CA ALA A 607 0.40 -10.75 -18.64
C ALA A 607 0.62 -9.86 -17.42
N GLY A 608 0.25 -10.34 -16.25
CA GLY A 608 0.47 -9.59 -15.02
C GLY A 608 -0.01 -10.33 -13.77
N PHE A 609 0.39 -9.79 -12.63
CA PHE A 609 0.15 -10.40 -11.33
C PHE A 609 -0.30 -9.41 -10.27
N GLY A 610 -0.95 -9.91 -9.23
CA GLY A 610 -1.23 -9.18 -8.00
C GLY A 610 -0.42 -9.74 -6.83
N LEU A 611 0.35 -8.88 -6.16
CA LEU A 611 0.95 -9.18 -4.86
C LEU A 611 0.10 -8.54 -3.74
N GLY A 612 -0.34 -9.37 -2.79
CA GLY A 612 -1.00 -8.90 -1.56
C GLY A 612 0.03 -8.33 -0.59
N PHE A 613 0.07 -7.00 -0.44
CA PHE A 613 1.15 -6.30 0.23
C PHE A 613 1.24 -6.65 1.73
N GLU A 614 0.11 -6.80 2.41
CA GLU A 614 0.10 -7.28 3.80
C GLU A 614 0.61 -8.73 3.95
N ARG A 615 0.41 -9.61 2.96
CA ARG A 615 1.00 -10.97 2.98
C ARG A 615 2.52 -10.89 2.82
N LEU A 616 3.04 -10.00 1.98
CA LEU A 616 4.48 -9.76 1.84
C LEU A 616 5.10 -9.22 3.14
N VAL A 617 4.47 -8.23 3.76
CA VAL A 617 4.92 -7.70 5.06
C VAL A 617 4.86 -8.79 6.14
N GLN A 618 3.83 -9.63 6.15
CA GLN A 618 3.72 -10.78 7.06
C GLN A 618 4.82 -11.82 6.83
N PHE A 619 5.13 -12.12 5.57
CA PHE A 619 6.18 -13.05 5.16
C PHE A 619 7.58 -12.56 5.53
N ALA A 620 7.85 -11.27 5.33
CA ALA A 620 9.16 -10.64 5.58
C ALA A 620 9.42 -10.36 7.08
N THR A 621 8.39 -10.04 7.87
CA THR A 621 8.56 -9.65 9.30
C THR A 621 8.32 -10.78 10.29
N GLY A 622 7.77 -11.91 9.82
CA GLY A 622 7.50 -13.08 10.66
C GLY A 622 6.27 -12.97 11.57
N VAL A 623 5.49 -11.88 11.52
CA VAL A 623 4.26 -11.79 12.33
C VAL A 623 3.24 -12.86 11.92
N GLU A 624 2.45 -13.36 12.87
CA GLU A 624 1.54 -14.49 12.66
C GLU A 624 0.14 -14.09 12.16
N ASN A 625 -0.25 -12.82 12.33
CA ASN A 625 -1.58 -12.33 12.01
C ASN A 625 -1.50 -11.10 11.11
N ILE A 626 -2.27 -11.09 10.02
CA ILE A 626 -2.25 -10.02 9.02
C ILE A 626 -2.65 -8.64 9.60
N ARG A 627 -3.41 -8.62 10.70
CA ARG A 627 -3.77 -7.40 11.47
C ARG A 627 -2.57 -6.66 12.08
N ASP A 628 -1.39 -7.29 12.11
CA ASP A 628 -0.16 -6.67 12.60
C ASP A 628 0.76 -6.21 11.46
N ALA A 629 0.48 -6.60 10.20
CA ALA A 629 1.21 -6.21 9.00
C ALA A 629 0.70 -4.89 8.37
N ILE A 630 -0.50 -4.43 8.76
CA ILE A 630 -1.11 -3.14 8.40
C ILE A 630 -1.26 -2.26 9.65
N PRO A 631 -1.10 -0.92 9.57
CA PRO A 631 -1.26 -0.04 10.74
C PRO A 631 -2.65 -0.16 11.39
N PHE A 632 -3.69 -0.21 10.55
CA PHE A 632 -5.09 -0.01 10.89
C PHE A 632 -5.97 -1.02 10.13
N PRO A 633 -6.17 -2.24 10.67
CA PRO A 633 -6.85 -3.31 9.96
C PRO A 633 -8.38 -3.13 9.93
N ARG A 634 -9.01 -3.43 8.78
CA ARG A 634 -10.46 -3.62 8.67
C ARG A 634 -10.79 -5.11 8.61
N VAL A 635 -11.74 -5.55 9.43
CA VAL A 635 -12.19 -6.95 9.54
C VAL A 635 -13.68 -6.98 9.91
N PRO A 636 -14.40 -8.10 9.72
CA PRO A 636 -15.80 -8.18 10.11
C PRO A 636 -16.04 -7.77 11.57
N GLY A 637 -16.88 -6.76 11.77
CA GLY A 637 -17.20 -6.20 13.08
C GLY A 637 -16.21 -5.17 13.65
N SER A 638 -15.17 -4.75 12.91
CA SER A 638 -14.27 -3.68 13.38
C SER A 638 -13.77 -2.78 12.25
N ALA A 639 -13.98 -1.47 12.45
CA ALA A 639 -13.47 -0.37 11.63
C ALA A 639 -12.93 0.78 12.51
N ASP A 640 -12.50 0.47 13.74
CA ASP A 640 -11.93 1.45 14.68
C ASP A 640 -10.48 1.78 14.29
N PHE A 641 -10.16 3.09 14.31
CA PHE A 641 -8.89 3.71 13.90
C PHE A 641 -8.46 3.35 12.47
#